data_AF-A0A3A0DDD2-F1
#
_entry.id   AF-A0A3A0DDD2-F1
#
_cell.length_a   1.000
_cell.length_b   1.000
_cell.length_c   1.000
_cell.angle_alpha   90.00
_cell.angle_beta   90.00
_cell.angle_gamma   90.00
#
_symmetry.space_group_name_H-M   'P 1'
#
loop_
_entity.id
_entity.type
_entity.pdbx_description
1 polymer ?
#
loop_
_entity_poly.entity_id
_entity_poly.type
_entity_poly.pdbx_seq_one_letter_code
_entity_poly.pdbx_strand_id
1 'polypeptide(L)'
;MTVNHRSPRRRARLPGNRQWLFVAALAFAATFARTNPAQAVDLANSFNDWSFSGNQGENDWFYGYRNFTLDGGGAYDYLNHFIPFFNDGTNVISPTNQWTGDHWRLEANPGGTGGPWTELLRENTHPNGTNSQPLQEHWTMRRWVANSLAAPTELALEWQMRKTNTGGGNGVGGFLFLNGVQLDTATIAGNDGVGVLRTAVTTVNPGDVIDLALTPNGSDGSDGSAFRLRITDELPPPPPAPPIADSLADWSATGTQGENSWFNGYRNYTVDGGGPYDFNNHFIAFQNDGTNVISPTNQWAGNHWRLEGNPGATGGPWTELFSENTHPNGTNSQPLQEHWTMRRWVADVTEPTPLALNWLMRKTNPNGTGVEGRLFINGVEVDAAAIAGNDSTGLNRKYYANIYPGDVVDLALGPTGPTGDRTDGADGSANRLIIDPNIPANAYNRGAKVADSVAQWSTTGTQGENNWFNGYYERRGDANDTYDDVDFVAFLNDGTNVVANAVPPGDPGYWTNSSNHWDGGKYDLANNGNGGRGPWTEISQGGGHPAANGQGTPEVHSLVRRWVADVGPEGGTFEIMATFNTPAPCGDGTTGSIYVNGVELFSAVTQGNTQTGTVIVDLNDGDVVDILVDPNGSFNATDINAINDGCDSTNFSAMVTEIHPFQPVPEPSSVVLMLLGAAGLGAVAYRRRP
;
A
#
# COMPACT_ATOMS: atom_id res chain seq x y z
N MET A 1 77.01 -36.40 -49.91
CA MET A 1 77.99 -37.07 -49.03
C MET A 1 77.35 -37.26 -47.66
N THR A 2 77.18 -38.53 -47.26
CA THR A 2 77.10 -39.08 -45.88
C THR A 2 76.30 -38.29 -44.82
N VAL A 3 75.07 -38.67 -44.47
CA VAL A 3 74.64 -39.77 -43.55
C VAL A 3 75.22 -39.65 -42.13
N ASN A 4 74.39 -39.39 -41.10
CA ASN A 4 74.16 -40.34 -39.99
C ASN A 4 73.03 -39.99 -39.00
N HIS A 5 72.63 -41.03 -38.28
CA HIS A 5 71.33 -41.38 -37.70
C HIS A 5 71.12 -41.06 -36.19
N ARG A 6 69.82 -40.96 -35.81
CA ARG A 6 69.12 -41.39 -34.55
C ARG A 6 69.59 -40.75 -33.21
N SER A 7 68.79 -40.44 -32.19
CA SER A 7 67.35 -40.44 -31.78
C SER A 7 67.33 -39.95 -30.29
N PRO A 8 66.22 -39.90 -29.52
CA PRO A 8 65.20 -38.85 -29.44
C PRO A 8 65.01 -38.27 -27.99
N ARG A 9 64.22 -37.19 -27.84
CA ARG A 9 63.10 -37.03 -26.85
C ARG A 9 62.76 -35.56 -26.52
N ARG A 10 61.47 -35.26 -26.72
CA ARG A 10 60.53 -34.36 -26.01
C ARG A 10 59.92 -33.30 -26.94
N ARG A 11 58.75 -33.63 -27.49
CA ARG A 11 57.87 -32.72 -28.21
C ARG A 11 56.99 -31.99 -27.19
N ALA A 12 57.18 -30.68 -27.08
CA ALA A 12 56.09 -29.75 -26.85
C ALA A 12 55.26 -29.67 -28.15
N ARG A 13 53.93 -29.65 -28.02
CA ARG A 13 53.01 -29.27 -29.10
C ARG A 13 52.09 -28.18 -28.58
N LEU A 14 52.28 -26.98 -29.13
CA LEU A 14 51.24 -25.97 -29.26
C LEU A 14 50.14 -26.49 -30.21
N PRO A 15 48.89 -26.07 -29.99
CA PRO A 15 48.03 -25.58 -31.06
C PRO A 15 47.66 -24.12 -30.76
N GLY A 16 47.56 -23.19 -31.70
CA GLY A 16 47.01 -23.32 -33.04
C GLY A 16 45.61 -22.68 -33.06
N ASN A 17 45.53 -21.46 -33.61
CA ASN A 17 44.36 -20.76 -34.15
C ASN A 17 43.03 -20.80 -33.35
N ARG A 18 42.64 -19.64 -32.81
CA ARG A 18 41.22 -19.27 -32.66
C ARG A 18 40.96 -17.89 -33.24
N GLN A 19 39.91 -17.86 -34.04
CA GLN A 19 39.33 -16.72 -34.74
C GLN A 19 38.85 -15.68 -33.73
N TRP A 20 39.05 -14.41 -34.06
CA TRP A 20 38.45 -13.28 -33.37
C TRP A 20 36.96 -13.24 -33.69
N LEU A 21 36.13 -13.68 -32.75
CA LEU A 21 34.72 -13.33 -32.71
C LEU A 21 34.62 -11.96 -32.04
N PHE A 22 34.38 -10.92 -32.84
CA PHE A 22 33.83 -9.67 -32.35
C PHE A 22 32.42 -9.96 -31.84
N VAL A 23 32.26 -10.02 -30.51
CA VAL A 23 30.93 -9.88 -29.89
C VAL A 23 30.70 -8.38 -29.74
N ALA A 24 29.88 -7.82 -30.63
CA ALA A 24 29.30 -6.51 -30.42
C ALA A 24 28.35 -6.62 -29.23
N ALA A 25 28.71 -6.00 -28.11
CA ALA A 25 27.77 -5.75 -27.02
C ALA A 25 26.75 -4.73 -27.52
N LEU A 26 25.59 -5.20 -27.99
CA LEU A 26 24.39 -4.36 -28.06
C LEU A 26 23.96 -4.10 -26.62
N ALA A 27 24.32 -2.95 -26.08
CA ALA A 27 23.63 -2.37 -24.94
C ALA A 27 22.19 -2.08 -25.39
N PHE A 28 21.25 -2.94 -25.02
CA PHE A 28 19.83 -2.62 -25.04
C PHE A 28 19.60 -1.62 -23.91
N ALA A 29 19.78 -0.33 -24.21
CA ALA A 29 19.14 0.71 -23.41
C ALA A 29 17.64 0.57 -23.65
N ALA A 30 16.96 -0.19 -22.80
CA ALA A 30 15.52 -0.14 -22.71
C ALA A 30 15.14 1.24 -22.18
N THR A 31 15.00 2.21 -23.08
CA THR A 31 14.16 3.38 -22.81
C THR A 31 12.77 2.84 -22.51
N PHE A 32 12.45 2.75 -21.22
CA PHE A 32 11.07 2.65 -20.76
C PHE A 32 10.37 3.91 -21.27
N ALA A 33 9.74 3.81 -22.44
CA ALA A 33 8.58 4.62 -22.69
C ALA A 33 7.58 4.18 -21.62
N ARG A 34 7.55 4.92 -20.50
CA ARG A 34 6.34 4.98 -19.69
C ARG A 34 5.27 5.35 -20.70
N THR A 35 4.45 4.39 -21.10
CA THR A 35 3.11 4.74 -21.56
C THR A 35 2.55 5.49 -20.37
N ASN A 36 2.50 6.81 -20.46
CA ASN A 36 1.59 7.55 -19.60
C ASN A 36 0.29 6.75 -19.66
N PRO A 37 -0.29 6.33 -18.52
CA PRO A 37 -1.67 5.87 -18.57
C PRO A 37 -2.39 6.96 -19.34
N ALA A 38 -3.07 6.58 -20.43
CA ALA A 38 -3.86 7.53 -21.19
C ALA A 38 -4.67 8.30 -20.15
N GLN A 39 -4.42 9.61 -20.04
CA GLN A 39 -5.14 10.42 -19.06
C GLN A 39 -6.61 10.15 -19.30
N ALA A 40 -7.32 9.71 -18.26
CA ALA A 40 -8.76 9.59 -18.28
C ALA A 40 -9.36 10.79 -19.00
N VAL A 41 -10.02 10.57 -20.13
CA VAL A 41 -10.60 11.65 -20.92
C VAL A 41 -12.05 11.75 -20.49
N ASP A 42 -12.44 12.89 -19.92
CA ASP A 42 -13.86 13.20 -19.77
C ASP A 42 -14.49 13.18 -21.16
N LEU A 43 -15.38 12.22 -21.43
CA LEU A 43 -16.15 12.17 -22.67
C LEU A 43 -17.22 13.25 -22.69
N ALA A 44 -17.80 13.55 -21.52
CA ALA A 44 -18.72 14.66 -21.34
C ALA A 44 -18.76 15.10 -19.87
N ASN A 45 -18.90 16.40 -19.63
CA ASN A 45 -19.00 16.98 -18.30
C ASN A 45 -19.94 18.18 -18.31
N SER A 46 -21.14 18.00 -17.76
CA SER A 46 -22.21 19.00 -17.81
C SER A 46 -21.90 20.39 -17.23
N PHE A 47 -20.81 20.52 -16.47
CA PHE A 47 -20.32 21.80 -15.95
C PHE A 47 -19.26 22.44 -16.85
N ASN A 48 -18.31 21.65 -17.36
CA ASN A 48 -17.26 22.16 -18.26
C ASN A 48 -17.81 22.43 -19.67
N ASP A 49 -18.74 21.60 -20.12
CA ASP A 49 -19.35 21.65 -21.45
C ASP A 49 -20.56 22.60 -21.53
N TRP A 50 -20.84 23.32 -20.45
CA TRP A 50 -21.99 24.22 -20.34
C TRP A 50 -22.03 25.26 -21.45
N SER A 51 -23.19 25.41 -22.09
CA SER A 51 -23.37 26.44 -23.11
C SER A 51 -23.45 27.85 -22.48
N PHE A 52 -22.46 28.69 -22.78
CA PHE A 52 -22.46 30.10 -22.36
C PHE A 52 -23.39 30.98 -23.20
N SER A 53 -23.87 30.49 -24.34
CA SER A 53 -24.82 31.18 -25.21
C SER A 53 -26.25 30.59 -25.17
N GLY A 54 -26.47 29.55 -24.35
CA GLY A 54 -27.77 28.88 -24.26
C GLY A 54 -28.14 28.09 -25.52
N ASN A 55 -27.17 27.54 -26.25
CA ASN A 55 -27.45 26.69 -27.40
C ASN A 55 -27.76 25.26 -26.93
N GLN A 56 -28.83 24.68 -27.47
CA GLN A 56 -29.15 23.27 -27.25
C GLN A 56 -28.30 22.38 -28.17
N GLY A 57 -27.85 21.24 -27.67
CA GLY A 57 -27.02 20.27 -28.41
C GLY A 57 -25.54 20.61 -28.50
N GLU A 58 -25.08 21.68 -27.84
CA GLU A 58 -23.64 22.00 -27.75
C GLU A 58 -22.94 20.92 -26.91
N ASN A 59 -21.87 20.33 -27.47
CA ASN A 59 -21.18 19.16 -26.88
C ASN A 59 -22.14 18.02 -26.52
N ASP A 60 -23.17 17.83 -27.35
CA ASP A 60 -24.25 16.86 -27.17
C ASP A 60 -25.12 17.04 -25.91
N TRP A 61 -25.00 18.18 -25.22
CA TRP A 61 -25.82 18.50 -24.04
C TRP A 61 -27.13 19.21 -24.42
N PHE A 62 -28.20 18.78 -23.79
CA PHE A 62 -29.52 19.41 -23.83
C PHE A 62 -29.98 19.72 -22.40
N TYR A 63 -30.64 20.85 -22.25
CA TYR A 63 -31.07 21.39 -20.96
C TYR A 63 -32.57 21.62 -20.97
N GLY A 64 -33.25 21.12 -19.95
CA GLY A 64 -34.70 21.14 -19.93
C GLY A 64 -35.28 20.73 -18.59
N TYR A 65 -36.52 20.30 -18.63
CA TYR A 65 -37.23 19.81 -17.48
C TYR A 65 -38.24 18.73 -17.87
N ARG A 66 -38.65 17.92 -16.89
CA ARG A 66 -39.81 17.04 -16.96
C ARG A 66 -40.95 17.69 -16.20
N ASN A 67 -42.15 17.70 -16.79
CA ASN A 67 -43.36 18.12 -16.07
C ASN A 67 -44.08 16.89 -15.50
N PHE A 68 -43.70 16.49 -14.30
CA PHE A 68 -44.18 15.28 -13.64
C PHE A 68 -45.69 15.31 -13.40
N THR A 69 -46.28 16.49 -13.20
CA THR A 69 -47.73 16.62 -13.04
C THR A 69 -48.47 16.40 -14.37
N LEU A 70 -48.00 16.98 -15.47
CA LEU A 70 -48.66 16.87 -16.77
C LEU A 70 -48.46 15.52 -17.45
N ASP A 71 -47.34 14.83 -17.18
CA ASP A 71 -47.08 13.49 -17.72
C ASP A 71 -47.75 12.35 -16.93
N GLY A 72 -48.48 12.68 -15.85
CA GLY A 72 -49.22 11.73 -15.02
C GLY A 72 -48.41 11.08 -13.89
N GLY A 73 -47.15 11.48 -13.70
CA GLY A 73 -46.32 11.08 -12.56
C GLY A 73 -45.82 9.64 -12.61
N GLY A 74 -45.87 9.03 -13.79
CA GLY A 74 -45.48 7.64 -14.01
C GLY A 74 -43.99 7.44 -14.24
N ALA A 75 -43.64 6.27 -14.79
CA ALA A 75 -42.30 5.99 -15.28
C ALA A 75 -41.84 7.03 -16.32
N TYR A 76 -40.54 7.27 -16.38
CA TYR A 76 -39.97 8.28 -17.25
C TYR A 76 -39.87 7.76 -18.70
N ASP A 77 -40.65 8.33 -19.61
CA ASP A 77 -40.51 8.16 -21.05
C ASP A 77 -39.59 9.25 -21.59
N TYR A 78 -38.32 8.90 -21.84
CA TYR A 78 -37.30 9.86 -22.26
C TYR A 78 -37.60 10.54 -23.61
N LEU A 79 -38.43 9.95 -24.47
CA LEU A 79 -38.80 10.54 -25.75
C LEU A 79 -39.86 11.64 -25.60
N ASN A 80 -40.80 11.46 -24.67
CA ASN A 80 -41.99 12.31 -24.57
C ASN A 80 -42.01 13.21 -23.33
N HIS A 81 -41.30 12.85 -22.25
CA HIS A 81 -41.39 13.58 -20.97
C HIS A 81 -40.29 14.62 -20.78
N PHE A 82 -39.22 14.62 -21.58
CA PHE A 82 -38.24 15.69 -21.58
C PHE A 82 -38.70 16.88 -22.42
N ILE A 83 -38.78 18.05 -21.79
CA ILE A 83 -39.14 19.30 -22.43
C ILE A 83 -37.88 20.19 -22.46
N PRO A 84 -37.25 20.41 -23.62
CA PRO A 84 -36.09 21.29 -23.72
C PRO A 84 -36.49 22.75 -23.47
N PHE A 85 -35.58 23.53 -22.89
CA PHE A 85 -35.72 24.98 -22.89
C PHE A 85 -35.47 25.57 -24.27
N PHE A 86 -36.19 26.65 -24.59
CA PHE A 86 -36.08 27.40 -25.85
C PHE A 86 -35.20 28.64 -25.69
N ASN A 87 -34.45 28.98 -26.73
CA ASN A 87 -33.66 30.20 -26.81
C ASN A 87 -33.89 30.86 -28.17
N ASP A 88 -34.48 32.06 -28.18
CA ASP A 88 -34.70 32.85 -29.41
C ASP A 88 -33.60 33.91 -29.66
N GLY A 89 -32.55 33.91 -28.84
CA GLY A 89 -31.39 34.79 -28.94
C GLY A 89 -31.60 36.18 -28.35
N THR A 90 -32.76 36.47 -27.76
CA THR A 90 -33.05 37.82 -27.20
C THR A 90 -32.50 38.03 -25.80
N ASN A 91 -32.16 36.95 -25.06
CA ASN A 91 -31.85 36.95 -23.63
C ASN A 91 -32.96 37.56 -22.74
N VAL A 92 -34.17 37.72 -23.27
CA VAL A 92 -35.33 38.25 -22.56
C VAL A 92 -36.32 37.12 -22.34
N ILE A 93 -36.65 36.84 -21.08
CA ILE A 93 -37.56 35.73 -20.75
C ILE A 93 -38.93 35.92 -21.41
N SER A 94 -39.37 34.91 -22.14
CA SER A 94 -40.61 34.88 -22.92
C SER A 94 -41.06 33.41 -23.14
N PRO A 95 -42.28 33.17 -23.66
CA PRO A 95 -42.68 31.82 -24.04
C PRO A 95 -41.76 31.15 -25.08
N THR A 96 -41.03 31.93 -25.88
CA THR A 96 -40.08 31.44 -26.89
C THR A 96 -38.63 31.50 -26.44
N ASN A 97 -38.36 32.03 -25.24
CA ASN A 97 -37.01 32.16 -24.70
C ASN A 97 -36.98 31.99 -23.18
N GLN A 98 -36.32 30.94 -22.72
CA GLN A 98 -36.05 30.69 -21.30
C GLN A 98 -34.58 30.92 -20.95
N TRP A 99 -33.76 31.45 -21.87
CA TRP A 99 -32.37 31.82 -21.60
C TRP A 99 -32.27 33.28 -21.12
N THR A 100 -31.66 33.51 -19.97
CA THR A 100 -31.47 34.87 -19.38
C THR A 100 -30.22 35.59 -19.90
N GLY A 101 -29.36 34.89 -20.65
CA GLY A 101 -28.00 35.32 -20.97
C GLY A 101 -26.93 34.60 -20.16
N ASP A 102 -27.30 33.91 -19.08
CA ASP A 102 -26.39 33.16 -18.21
C ASP A 102 -26.94 31.82 -17.72
N HIS A 103 -28.26 31.67 -17.61
CA HIS A 103 -28.92 30.43 -17.18
C HIS A 103 -30.29 30.22 -17.81
N TRP A 104 -30.83 29.00 -17.63
CA TRP A 104 -32.18 28.67 -18.05
C TRP A 104 -33.17 28.92 -16.93
N ARG A 105 -34.28 29.59 -17.25
CA ARG A 105 -35.33 29.94 -16.31
C ARG A 105 -36.70 29.89 -16.98
N LEU A 106 -37.59 29.05 -16.46
CA LEU A 106 -38.96 28.95 -16.91
C LEU A 106 -39.85 29.92 -16.11
N GLU A 107 -40.23 31.06 -16.67
CA GLU A 107 -41.29 31.90 -16.08
C GLU A 107 -42.62 31.72 -16.83
N ALA A 108 -43.71 31.49 -16.09
CA ALA A 108 -45.05 31.44 -16.66
C ALA A 108 -45.67 32.83 -16.88
N ASN A 109 -45.11 33.89 -16.27
CA ASN A 109 -45.55 35.28 -16.40
C ASN A 109 -44.35 36.23 -16.36
N PRO A 110 -43.91 36.81 -17.50
CA PRO A 110 -42.85 37.81 -17.52
C PRO A 110 -43.26 39.02 -16.65
N GLY A 111 -42.65 39.15 -15.47
CA GLY A 111 -42.92 40.23 -14.51
C GLY A 111 -43.89 39.92 -13.35
N GLY A 112 -44.31 38.66 -13.14
CA GLY A 112 -45.20 38.26 -12.05
C GLY A 112 -44.52 37.51 -10.89
N THR A 113 -44.92 37.79 -9.65
CA THR A 113 -44.63 36.92 -8.49
C THR A 113 -45.52 35.68 -8.56
N GLY A 114 -44.96 34.47 -8.68
CA GLY A 114 -45.79 33.26 -8.61
C GLY A 114 -45.19 31.91 -8.98
N GLY A 115 -44.11 31.83 -9.74
CA GLY A 115 -43.54 30.57 -10.28
C GLY A 115 -43.87 30.32 -11.77
N PRO A 116 -43.43 29.18 -12.34
CA PRO A 116 -42.65 28.14 -11.69
C PRO A 116 -41.22 28.60 -11.44
N TRP A 117 -40.56 28.06 -10.43
CA TRP A 117 -39.16 28.37 -10.09
C TRP A 117 -38.20 27.37 -10.75
N THR A 118 -38.56 26.85 -11.93
CA THR A 118 -37.74 25.85 -12.64
C THR A 118 -36.56 26.55 -13.29
N GLU A 119 -35.38 26.35 -12.72
CA GLU A 119 -34.15 27.03 -13.11
C GLU A 119 -33.00 26.04 -13.23
N LEU A 120 -32.14 26.24 -14.22
CA LEU A 120 -30.96 25.42 -14.44
C LEU A 120 -29.78 26.32 -14.82
N LEU A 121 -28.79 26.37 -13.93
CA LEU A 121 -27.53 27.10 -14.09
C LEU A 121 -26.39 26.10 -14.38
N ARG A 122 -25.17 26.60 -14.59
CA ARG A 122 -23.98 25.75 -14.83
C ARG A 122 -23.78 24.65 -13.79
N GLU A 123 -24.00 24.98 -12.52
CA GLU A 123 -23.97 24.02 -11.40
C GLU A 123 -25.28 23.99 -10.63
N ASN A 124 -25.80 25.18 -10.29
CA ASN A 124 -27.00 25.32 -9.49
C ASN A 124 -28.25 24.97 -10.28
N THR A 125 -29.29 24.60 -9.57
CA THR A 125 -30.59 24.25 -10.13
C THR A 125 -31.69 24.47 -9.10
N HIS A 126 -32.90 24.68 -9.57
CA HIS A 126 -34.09 24.73 -8.74
C HIS A 126 -35.21 23.97 -9.44
N PRO A 127 -35.64 22.80 -8.93
CA PRO A 127 -36.85 22.14 -9.42
C PRO A 127 -38.09 22.87 -8.88
N ASN A 128 -39.26 22.58 -9.42
CA ASN A 128 -40.48 23.25 -8.97
C ASN A 128 -41.41 22.25 -8.29
N GLY A 129 -41.83 22.52 -7.06
CA GLY A 129 -42.92 21.79 -6.41
C GLY A 129 -44.31 22.31 -6.81
N THR A 130 -45.36 21.65 -6.35
CA THR A 130 -46.77 22.05 -6.63
C THR A 130 -47.26 23.25 -5.81
N ASN A 131 -46.40 23.87 -5.00
CA ASN A 131 -46.71 25.02 -4.14
C ASN A 131 -46.48 26.40 -4.79
N SER A 132 -46.02 26.44 -6.04
CA SER A 132 -45.92 27.66 -6.85
C SER A 132 -46.80 27.52 -8.09
N GLN A 133 -47.28 28.62 -8.67
CA GLN A 133 -47.97 28.59 -9.96
C GLN A 133 -47.03 27.98 -11.02
N PRO A 134 -47.54 27.14 -11.96
CA PRO A 134 -48.94 26.81 -12.21
C PRO A 134 -49.48 25.60 -11.40
N LEU A 135 -48.92 25.33 -10.21
CA LEU A 135 -49.20 24.17 -9.35
C LEU A 135 -48.78 22.85 -10.00
N GLN A 136 -47.64 22.88 -10.68
CA GLN A 136 -47.08 21.74 -11.40
C GLN A 136 -45.69 21.41 -10.87
N GLU A 137 -45.42 20.11 -10.70
CA GLU A 137 -44.12 19.61 -10.32
C GLU A 137 -43.21 19.50 -11.55
N HIS A 138 -42.08 20.18 -11.51
CA HIS A 138 -41.07 20.13 -12.57
C HIS A 138 -39.75 19.59 -12.02
N TRP A 139 -39.18 18.62 -12.74
CA TRP A 139 -37.85 18.12 -12.47
C TRP A 139 -36.87 18.77 -13.44
N THR A 140 -35.84 19.42 -12.95
CA THR A 140 -34.80 19.99 -13.83
C THR A 140 -33.92 18.87 -14.38
N MET A 141 -33.58 18.92 -15.67
CA MET A 141 -32.88 17.83 -16.34
C MET A 141 -31.69 18.32 -17.16
N ARG A 142 -30.56 17.63 -17.00
CA ARG A 142 -29.41 17.69 -17.89
C ARG A 142 -29.40 16.40 -18.71
N ARG A 143 -29.48 16.53 -20.02
CA ARG A 143 -29.51 15.42 -20.98
C ARG A 143 -28.23 15.41 -21.79
N TRP A 144 -27.59 14.26 -21.91
CA TRP A 144 -26.51 14.05 -22.87
C TRP A 144 -26.92 12.98 -23.88
N VAL A 145 -26.64 13.22 -25.16
CA VAL A 145 -26.89 12.25 -26.23
C VAL A 145 -25.55 11.72 -26.73
N ALA A 146 -25.36 10.42 -26.75
CA ALA A 146 -24.07 9.79 -27.05
C ALA A 146 -23.69 9.82 -28.55
N ASN A 147 -23.79 10.97 -29.22
CA ASN A 147 -23.48 11.09 -30.66
C ASN A 147 -21.98 11.01 -30.94
N SER A 148 -21.15 11.37 -29.96
CA SER A 148 -19.68 11.31 -30.06
C SER A 148 -19.10 9.89 -29.98
N LEU A 149 -19.88 8.90 -29.54
CA LEU A 149 -19.43 7.51 -29.47
C LEU A 149 -19.44 6.85 -30.86
N ALA A 150 -18.38 6.09 -31.17
CA ALA A 150 -18.27 5.33 -32.42
C ALA A 150 -18.80 3.88 -32.32
N ALA A 151 -18.88 3.34 -31.11
CA ALA A 151 -19.29 1.96 -30.82
C ALA A 151 -19.85 1.85 -29.39
N PRO A 152 -20.55 0.75 -29.04
CA PRO A 152 -20.92 0.46 -27.67
C PRO A 152 -19.68 0.51 -26.76
N THR A 153 -19.74 1.34 -25.72
CA THR A 153 -18.62 1.61 -24.81
C THR A 153 -19.11 1.49 -23.37
N GLU A 154 -18.35 0.80 -22.52
CA GLU A 154 -18.61 0.78 -21.08
C GLU A 154 -18.09 2.09 -20.47
N LEU A 155 -18.97 2.82 -19.78
CA LEU A 155 -18.68 4.14 -19.25
C LEU A 155 -19.06 4.23 -17.77
N ALA A 156 -18.30 5.03 -17.03
CA ALA A 156 -18.63 5.47 -15.68
C ALA A 156 -19.39 6.80 -15.74
N LEU A 157 -20.59 6.81 -15.16
CA LEU A 157 -21.49 7.95 -15.05
C LEU A 157 -21.41 8.48 -13.61
N GLU A 158 -20.54 9.45 -13.39
CA GLU A 158 -20.34 10.10 -12.10
C GLU A 158 -21.31 11.27 -11.95
N TRP A 159 -22.20 11.20 -10.98
CA TRP A 159 -23.16 12.26 -10.71
C TRP A 159 -23.13 12.68 -9.26
N GLN A 160 -23.35 13.97 -9.05
CA GLN A 160 -23.38 14.56 -7.72
C GLN A 160 -24.58 15.46 -7.55
N MET A 161 -25.07 15.56 -6.31
CA MET A 161 -26.06 16.57 -5.93
C MET A 161 -25.87 17.02 -4.49
N ARG A 162 -26.15 18.28 -4.18
CA ARG A 162 -26.14 18.86 -2.81
C ARG A 162 -27.14 20.01 -2.68
N LYS A 163 -27.60 20.32 -1.47
CA LYS A 163 -28.41 21.52 -1.22
C LYS A 163 -27.54 22.77 -1.26
N THR A 164 -28.07 23.85 -1.82
CA THR A 164 -27.42 25.18 -1.78
C THR A 164 -28.11 26.15 -0.82
N ASN A 165 -29.39 25.92 -0.52
CA ASN A 165 -30.17 26.66 0.47
C ASN A 165 -30.51 25.80 1.71
N THR A 166 -29.51 25.52 2.55
CA THR A 166 -29.63 24.62 3.72
C THR A 166 -30.51 25.13 4.88
N GLY A 167 -31.30 26.18 4.66
CA GLY A 167 -32.16 26.84 5.67
C GLY A 167 -33.50 26.15 5.94
N GLY A 168 -33.84 25.06 5.26
CA GLY A 168 -35.08 24.31 5.46
C GLY A 168 -35.46 23.42 4.26
N GLY A 169 -36.63 22.78 4.35
CA GLY A 169 -37.22 21.95 3.28
C GLY A 169 -37.14 20.43 3.53
N ASN A 170 -37.83 19.66 2.69
CA ASN A 170 -37.94 18.20 2.73
C ASN A 170 -36.78 17.50 2.04
N GLY A 171 -35.87 18.26 1.43
CA GLY A 171 -34.76 17.72 0.65
C GLY A 171 -35.06 17.67 -0.84
N VAL A 172 -34.17 17.04 -1.61
CA VAL A 172 -34.33 16.86 -3.07
C VAL A 172 -33.96 15.44 -3.46
N GLY A 173 -34.51 14.97 -4.59
CA GLY A 173 -34.23 13.66 -5.16
C GLY A 173 -33.42 13.81 -6.45
N GLY A 174 -32.38 13.00 -6.62
CA GLY A 174 -31.61 12.89 -7.85
C GLY A 174 -31.88 11.56 -8.54
N PHE A 175 -32.02 11.56 -9.86
CA PHE A 175 -32.27 10.37 -10.67
C PHE A 175 -31.39 10.38 -11.91
N LEU A 176 -30.72 9.26 -12.18
CA LEU A 176 -29.93 9.02 -13.37
C LEU A 176 -30.62 7.98 -14.25
N PHE A 177 -30.85 8.30 -15.52
CA PHE A 177 -31.50 7.42 -16.49
C PHE A 177 -30.63 7.17 -17.71
N LEU A 178 -30.79 5.99 -18.33
CA LEU A 178 -30.31 5.64 -19.67
C LEU A 178 -31.51 5.19 -20.50
N ASN A 179 -31.82 5.91 -21.58
CA ASN A 179 -32.97 5.65 -22.46
C ASN A 179 -34.29 5.48 -21.67
N GLY A 180 -34.49 6.30 -20.62
CA GLY A 180 -35.67 6.26 -19.75
C GLY A 180 -35.62 5.20 -18.64
N VAL A 181 -34.67 4.26 -18.67
CA VAL A 181 -34.47 3.27 -17.61
C VAL A 181 -33.63 3.89 -16.49
N GLN A 182 -34.13 3.83 -15.25
CA GLN A 182 -33.41 4.35 -14.09
C GLN A 182 -32.20 3.48 -13.78
N LEU A 183 -31.01 4.07 -13.81
CA LEU A 183 -29.75 3.44 -13.41
C LEU A 183 -29.44 3.67 -11.93
N ASP A 184 -29.70 4.87 -11.45
CA ASP A 184 -29.40 5.24 -10.07
C ASP A 184 -30.34 6.34 -9.53
N THR A 185 -30.48 6.41 -8.21
CA THR A 185 -31.23 7.47 -7.52
C THR A 185 -30.75 7.67 -6.09
N ALA A 186 -30.78 8.90 -5.59
CA ALA A 186 -30.59 9.22 -4.19
C ALA A 186 -31.50 10.37 -3.74
N THR A 187 -31.72 10.47 -2.44
CA THR A 187 -32.41 11.60 -1.80
C THR A 187 -31.49 12.18 -0.73
N ILE A 188 -31.38 13.50 -0.66
CA ILE A 188 -30.65 14.23 0.38
C ILE A 188 -31.60 15.09 1.19
N ALA A 189 -31.31 15.31 2.47
CA ALA A 189 -32.15 16.11 3.35
C ALA A 189 -32.05 17.61 3.04
N GLY A 190 -33.04 18.41 3.47
CA GLY A 190 -33.10 19.86 3.19
C GLY A 190 -31.91 20.66 3.74
N ASN A 191 -31.27 20.17 4.80
CA ASN A 191 -30.08 20.77 5.42
C ASN A 191 -28.75 20.17 4.95
N ASP A 192 -28.77 19.27 3.95
CA ASP A 192 -27.57 18.57 3.49
C ASP A 192 -26.78 19.36 2.44
N GLY A 193 -25.90 20.24 2.93
CA GLY A 193 -24.99 21.03 2.10
C GLY A 193 -23.79 20.28 1.55
N VAL A 194 -23.54 19.05 2.03
CA VAL A 194 -22.45 18.17 1.55
C VAL A 194 -22.94 17.39 0.34
N GLY A 195 -24.13 16.78 0.46
CA GLY A 195 -24.78 16.04 -0.61
C GLY A 195 -24.17 14.66 -0.86
N VAL A 196 -24.25 14.20 -2.10
CA VAL A 196 -23.77 12.89 -2.55
C VAL A 196 -22.93 13.01 -3.81
N LEU A 197 -21.94 12.12 -3.95
CA LEU A 197 -21.21 11.80 -5.17
C LEU A 197 -21.37 10.30 -5.41
N ARG A 198 -21.82 9.91 -6.60
CA ARG A 198 -22.13 8.52 -6.94
C ARG A 198 -21.68 8.21 -8.35
N THR A 199 -21.39 6.94 -8.60
CA THR A 199 -20.94 6.44 -9.90
C THR A 199 -21.80 5.24 -10.29
N ALA A 200 -22.34 5.27 -11.50
CA ALA A 200 -22.99 4.12 -12.13
C ALA A 200 -22.18 3.69 -13.35
N VAL A 201 -21.90 2.39 -13.50
CA VAL A 201 -21.20 1.85 -14.68
C VAL A 201 -22.22 1.19 -15.59
N THR A 202 -22.19 1.50 -16.88
CA THR A 202 -23.10 0.92 -17.86
C THR A 202 -22.51 0.94 -19.28
N THR A 203 -23.02 0.08 -20.16
CA THR A 203 -22.70 0.14 -21.59
C THR A 203 -23.60 1.17 -22.27
N VAL A 204 -22.98 2.12 -22.96
CA VAL A 204 -23.65 3.19 -23.71
C VAL A 204 -23.39 2.99 -25.20
N ASN A 205 -24.45 2.94 -26.00
CA ASN A 205 -24.39 2.83 -27.45
C ASN A 205 -24.38 4.21 -28.11
N PRO A 206 -23.85 4.34 -29.34
CA PRO A 206 -23.98 5.57 -30.12
C PRO A 206 -25.45 6.00 -30.25
N GLY A 207 -25.74 7.23 -29.84
CA GLY A 207 -27.08 7.82 -29.85
C GLY A 207 -27.95 7.52 -28.62
N ASP A 208 -27.47 6.76 -27.63
CA ASP A 208 -28.16 6.59 -26.36
C ASP A 208 -28.31 7.93 -25.62
N VAL A 209 -29.38 8.05 -24.83
CA VAL A 209 -29.72 9.25 -24.07
C VAL A 209 -29.50 9.01 -22.59
N ILE A 210 -28.69 9.87 -21.97
CA ILE A 210 -28.44 9.86 -20.53
C ILE A 210 -29.03 11.11 -19.91
N ASP A 211 -29.89 10.92 -18.90
CA ASP A 211 -30.61 12.01 -18.24
C ASP A 211 -30.28 12.03 -16.75
N LEU A 212 -29.76 13.16 -16.26
CA LEU A 212 -29.70 13.47 -14.83
C LEU A 212 -30.84 14.42 -14.48
N ALA A 213 -31.77 13.98 -13.63
CA ALA A 213 -32.92 14.75 -13.16
C ALA A 213 -32.81 15.08 -11.67
N LEU A 214 -33.33 16.24 -11.28
CA LEU A 214 -33.51 16.64 -9.88
C LEU A 214 -34.99 16.94 -9.59
N THR A 215 -35.51 16.40 -8.49
CA THR A 215 -36.90 16.54 -8.02
C THR A 215 -36.97 17.39 -6.75
N PRO A 216 -38.11 18.05 -6.48
CA PRO A 216 -38.28 18.84 -5.26
C PRO A 216 -38.63 18.00 -4.01
N ASN A 217 -38.90 16.69 -4.15
CA ASN A 217 -39.28 15.78 -3.04
C ASN A 217 -40.34 16.35 -2.07
N GLY A 218 -41.28 17.15 -2.57
CA GLY A 218 -42.30 17.82 -1.77
C GLY A 218 -42.62 19.21 -2.29
N SER A 219 -43.39 19.96 -1.49
CA SER A 219 -43.90 21.29 -1.88
C SER A 219 -43.64 22.33 -0.78
N ASP A 220 -42.38 22.57 -0.44
CA ASP A 220 -41.96 23.58 0.55
C ASP A 220 -41.26 24.81 -0.05
N GLY A 221 -40.91 24.76 -1.35
CA GLY A 221 -40.34 25.89 -2.09
C GLY A 221 -38.89 26.20 -1.73
N SER A 222 -38.21 25.29 -1.03
CA SER A 222 -36.82 25.40 -0.60
C SER A 222 -35.95 24.37 -1.34
N ASP A 223 -36.03 24.32 -2.67
CA ASP A 223 -35.45 23.23 -3.46
C ASP A 223 -34.11 23.56 -4.14
N GLY A 224 -33.59 24.78 -3.92
CA GLY A 224 -32.29 25.24 -4.40
C GLY A 224 -31.16 24.22 -4.14
N SER A 225 -30.56 23.75 -5.22
CA SER A 225 -29.57 22.67 -5.19
C SER A 225 -28.48 22.90 -6.22
N ALA A 226 -27.47 22.05 -6.19
CA ALA A 226 -26.45 21.93 -7.22
C ALA A 226 -26.38 20.48 -7.64
N PHE A 227 -26.25 20.21 -8.94
CA PHE A 227 -26.07 18.85 -9.45
C PHE A 227 -25.32 18.85 -10.79
N ARG A 228 -24.49 17.81 -10.99
CA ARG A 228 -23.62 17.68 -12.16
C ARG A 228 -23.51 16.20 -12.55
N LEU A 229 -23.34 15.97 -13.84
CA LEU A 229 -23.01 14.69 -14.45
C LEU A 229 -21.66 14.81 -15.18
N ARG A 230 -20.76 13.85 -14.93
CA ARG A 230 -19.49 13.60 -15.61
C ARG A 230 -19.52 12.17 -16.16
N ILE A 231 -19.08 12.00 -17.40
CA ILE A 231 -19.11 10.75 -18.15
C ILE A 231 -17.67 10.50 -18.59
N THR A 232 -17.11 9.35 -18.20
CA THR A 232 -15.71 8.99 -18.45
C THR A 232 -15.60 7.51 -18.84
N ASP A 233 -14.54 7.19 -19.58
CA ASP A 233 -14.11 5.81 -19.83
C ASP A 233 -13.21 5.25 -18.71
N GLU A 234 -12.89 6.08 -17.72
CA GLU A 234 -12.24 5.68 -16.48
C GLU A 234 -13.23 4.95 -15.57
N LEU A 235 -13.24 3.61 -15.69
CA LEU A 235 -14.05 2.77 -14.84
C LEU A 235 -13.49 2.73 -13.41
N PRO A 236 -14.35 2.71 -12.38
CA PRO A 236 -13.88 2.41 -11.02
C PRO A 236 -13.20 1.04 -11.02
N PRO A 237 -12.20 0.82 -10.15
CA PRO A 237 -11.58 -0.49 -10.03
C PRO A 237 -12.68 -1.53 -9.74
N PRO A 238 -12.64 -2.71 -10.37
CA PRO A 238 -13.60 -3.76 -10.09
C PRO A 238 -13.57 -4.08 -8.59
N PRO A 239 -14.70 -4.47 -8.00
CA PRO A 239 -14.69 -4.92 -6.61
C PRO A 239 -13.68 -6.07 -6.45
N PRO A 240 -12.96 -6.15 -5.32
CA PRO A 240 -12.00 -7.22 -5.09
C PRO A 240 -12.68 -8.58 -5.28
N ALA A 241 -12.06 -9.45 -6.06
CA ALA A 241 -12.52 -10.82 -6.20
C ALA A 241 -12.40 -11.54 -4.84
N PRO A 242 -13.30 -12.48 -4.52
CA PRO A 242 -13.14 -13.29 -3.32
C PRO A 242 -11.83 -14.09 -3.37
N PRO A 243 -11.24 -14.45 -2.21
CA PRO A 243 -10.11 -15.37 -2.18
C PRO A 243 -10.42 -16.69 -2.90
N ILE A 244 -9.41 -17.26 -3.56
CA ILE A 244 -9.49 -18.58 -4.21
C ILE A 244 -9.51 -19.68 -3.16
N ALA A 245 -8.76 -19.52 -2.07
CA ALA A 245 -8.71 -20.47 -0.97
C ALA A 245 -8.38 -19.77 0.35
N ASP A 246 -8.86 -20.34 1.45
CA ASP A 246 -8.67 -19.84 2.81
C ASP A 246 -8.67 -21.00 3.81
N SER A 247 -7.51 -21.24 4.43
CA SER A 247 -7.31 -22.40 5.29
C SER A 247 -8.25 -22.47 6.51
N LEU A 248 -8.87 -21.35 6.89
CA LEU A 248 -9.84 -21.28 7.98
C LEU A 248 -11.27 -21.53 7.48
N ALA A 249 -11.68 -20.86 6.40
CA ALA A 249 -13.02 -21.00 5.84
C ALA A 249 -13.24 -22.36 5.16
N ASP A 250 -12.18 -22.90 4.54
CA ASP A 250 -12.19 -24.16 3.81
C ASP A 250 -11.91 -25.38 4.71
N TRP A 251 -11.79 -25.17 6.02
CA TRP A 251 -11.41 -26.20 6.97
C TRP A 251 -12.36 -27.42 6.92
N SER A 252 -11.79 -28.61 6.81
CA SER A 252 -12.56 -29.85 6.83
C SER A 252 -13.17 -30.12 8.20
N ALA A 253 -14.51 -30.13 8.27
CA ALA A 253 -15.23 -30.50 9.48
C ALA A 253 -15.10 -32.00 9.82
N THR A 254 -14.69 -32.83 8.88
CA THR A 254 -14.56 -34.29 9.03
C THR A 254 -13.13 -34.79 9.02
N GLY A 255 -12.14 -33.91 8.88
CA GLY A 255 -10.73 -34.29 8.77
C GLY A 255 -10.41 -34.98 7.45
N THR A 256 -11.09 -34.62 6.37
CA THR A 256 -10.83 -35.16 5.03
C THR A 256 -9.63 -34.45 4.41
N GLN A 257 -8.59 -35.19 4.04
CA GLN A 257 -7.43 -34.66 3.34
C GLN A 257 -7.78 -34.33 1.87
N GLY A 258 -7.32 -33.19 1.37
CA GLY A 258 -7.56 -32.72 0.01
C GLY A 258 -8.93 -32.07 -0.21
N GLU A 259 -9.75 -31.89 0.84
CA GLU A 259 -10.99 -31.12 0.75
C GLU A 259 -10.65 -29.65 0.46
N ASN A 260 -11.30 -29.08 -0.57
CA ASN A 260 -11.00 -27.73 -1.09
C ASN A 260 -9.50 -27.52 -1.39
N SER A 261 -8.84 -28.59 -1.84
CA SER A 261 -7.41 -28.59 -2.18
C SER A 261 -6.45 -28.38 -0.99
N TRP A 262 -6.94 -28.48 0.24
CA TRP A 262 -6.15 -28.36 1.47
C TRP A 262 -5.72 -29.71 2.03
N PHE A 263 -4.44 -29.79 2.41
CA PHE A 263 -3.87 -30.91 3.15
C PHE A 263 -3.27 -30.41 4.47
N ASN A 264 -3.43 -31.19 5.52
CA ASN A 264 -2.98 -30.84 6.87
C ASN A 264 -1.97 -31.88 7.36
N GLY A 265 -0.84 -31.43 7.86
CA GLY A 265 0.24 -32.32 8.24
C GLY A 265 1.28 -31.64 9.10
N TYR A 266 2.47 -32.24 9.10
CA TYR A 266 3.62 -31.71 9.78
C TYR A 266 4.90 -32.12 9.06
N ARG A 267 5.97 -31.38 9.32
CA ARG A 267 7.35 -31.77 9.01
C ARG A 267 8.03 -32.24 10.29
N ASN A 268 8.82 -33.30 10.22
CA ASN A 268 9.69 -33.71 11.33
C ASN A 268 11.13 -33.27 11.04
N TYR A 269 11.45 -32.05 11.48
CA TYR A 269 12.73 -31.38 11.22
C TYR A 269 13.92 -32.16 11.82
N THR A 270 13.71 -32.86 12.94
CA THR A 270 14.77 -33.69 13.52
C THR A 270 15.05 -34.93 12.68
N VAL A 271 14.02 -35.61 12.19
CA VAL A 271 14.17 -36.86 11.43
C VAL A 271 14.69 -36.61 10.01
N ASP A 272 14.31 -35.50 9.38
CA ASP A 272 14.81 -35.14 8.04
C ASP A 272 16.21 -34.50 8.03
N GLY A 273 16.82 -34.33 9.21
CA GLY A 273 18.18 -33.80 9.37
C GLY A 273 18.27 -32.27 9.40
N GLY A 274 17.14 -31.56 9.35
CA GLY A 274 17.09 -30.11 9.53
C GLY A 274 17.58 -29.30 8.33
N GLY A 275 17.64 -29.93 7.16
CA GLY A 275 18.06 -29.27 5.93
C GLY A 275 16.95 -28.41 5.28
N PRO A 276 17.19 -27.94 4.03
CA PRO A 276 16.14 -27.35 3.20
C PRO A 276 14.91 -28.25 3.08
N TYR A 277 13.74 -27.64 2.91
CA TYR A 277 12.48 -28.37 2.85
C TYR A 277 12.28 -29.01 1.47
N ASP A 278 12.17 -30.34 1.44
CA ASP A 278 11.70 -31.09 0.26
C ASP A 278 10.21 -31.36 0.42
N PHE A 279 9.39 -30.62 -0.31
CA PHE A 279 7.93 -30.69 -0.19
C PHE A 279 7.34 -32.06 -0.56
N ASN A 280 8.06 -32.89 -1.33
CA ASN A 280 7.61 -34.23 -1.69
C ASN A 280 7.88 -35.26 -0.57
N ASN A 281 8.99 -35.09 0.16
CA ASN A 281 9.49 -36.12 1.08
C ASN A 281 9.35 -35.73 2.56
N HIS A 282 9.33 -34.44 2.89
CA HIS A 282 9.34 -33.96 4.28
C HIS A 282 7.94 -33.62 4.82
N PHE A 283 6.94 -33.46 3.95
CA PHE A 283 5.55 -33.31 4.38
C PHE A 283 4.96 -34.66 4.79
N ILE A 284 4.53 -34.77 6.05
CA ILE A 284 3.83 -35.94 6.57
C ILE A 284 2.37 -35.54 6.81
N ALA A 285 1.48 -35.97 5.92
CA ALA A 285 0.06 -35.75 6.08
C ALA A 285 -0.48 -36.48 7.33
N PHE A 286 -1.37 -35.85 8.08
CA PHE A 286 -2.11 -36.53 9.13
C PHE A 286 -3.06 -37.58 8.53
N GLN A 287 -3.18 -38.73 9.20
CA GLN A 287 -4.04 -39.85 8.83
C GLN A 287 -5.39 -39.74 9.53
N ASN A 288 -6.45 -40.19 8.85
CA ASN A 288 -7.81 -40.26 9.40
C ASN A 288 -8.44 -41.60 9.02
N ASP A 289 -8.74 -42.44 10.01
CA ASP A 289 -9.41 -43.74 9.81
C ASP A 289 -10.92 -43.70 10.06
N GLY A 290 -11.47 -42.50 10.34
CA GLY A 290 -12.89 -42.25 10.57
C GLY A 290 -13.37 -42.54 11.99
N THR A 291 -12.49 -42.93 12.92
CA THR A 291 -12.90 -43.26 14.30
C THR A 291 -13.03 -42.05 15.22
N ASN A 292 -12.45 -40.90 14.86
CA ASN A 292 -12.30 -39.72 15.73
C ASN A 292 -11.56 -40.01 17.05
N VAL A 293 -10.84 -41.12 17.14
CA VAL A 293 -10.06 -41.53 18.32
C VAL A 293 -8.59 -41.48 17.94
N ILE A 294 -7.81 -40.66 18.65
CA ILE A 294 -6.38 -40.51 18.38
C ILE A 294 -5.67 -41.86 18.54
N SER A 295 -4.92 -42.25 17.51
CA SER A 295 -4.19 -43.51 17.39
C SER A 295 -3.05 -43.38 16.36
N PRO A 296 -2.20 -44.41 16.16
CA PRO A 296 -1.16 -44.37 15.13
C PRO A 296 -1.73 -44.27 13.71
N THR A 297 -2.98 -44.70 13.48
CA THR A 297 -3.67 -44.67 12.19
C THR A 297 -4.69 -43.54 12.06
N ASN A 298 -4.91 -42.76 13.13
CA ASN A 298 -5.86 -41.66 13.15
C ASN A 298 -5.37 -40.53 14.04
N GLN A 299 -5.09 -39.38 13.43
CA GLN A 299 -4.71 -38.16 14.13
C GLN A 299 -5.86 -37.15 14.17
N TRP A 300 -7.03 -37.48 13.63
CA TRP A 300 -8.22 -36.62 13.70
C TRP A 300 -8.99 -36.85 14.99
N ALA A 301 -9.16 -35.80 15.80
CA ALA A 301 -9.87 -35.85 17.09
C ALA A 301 -11.37 -35.50 16.99
N GLY A 302 -11.89 -35.34 15.77
CA GLY A 302 -13.27 -34.90 15.50
C GLY A 302 -13.41 -33.41 15.16
N ASN A 303 -12.45 -32.57 15.54
CA ASN A 303 -12.42 -31.14 15.19
C ASN A 303 -11.02 -30.55 14.97
N HIS A 304 -9.95 -31.32 15.19
CA HIS A 304 -8.56 -30.93 14.99
C HIS A 304 -7.67 -32.13 14.74
N TRP A 305 -6.49 -31.87 14.20
CA TRP A 305 -5.42 -32.84 14.07
C TRP A 305 -4.50 -32.82 15.28
N ARG A 306 -4.09 -33.99 15.75
CA ARG A 306 -3.18 -34.16 16.87
C ARG A 306 -2.37 -35.44 16.70
N LEU A 307 -1.05 -35.35 16.89
CA LEU A 307 -0.23 -36.55 17.04
C LEU A 307 -0.47 -37.24 18.39
N GLU A 308 -0.58 -38.57 18.34
CA GLU A 308 -0.67 -39.38 19.55
C GLU A 308 0.63 -39.26 20.37
N GLY A 309 0.50 -38.99 21.67
CA GLY A 309 1.60 -39.16 22.61
C GLY A 309 1.90 -40.64 22.83
N ASN A 310 3.18 -41.01 22.96
CA ASN A 310 3.54 -42.41 23.25
C ASN A 310 2.73 -42.93 24.46
N PRO A 311 2.05 -44.09 24.36
CA PRO A 311 1.28 -44.64 25.47
C PRO A 311 2.15 -44.79 26.73
N GLY A 312 1.82 -44.04 27.79
CA GLY A 312 2.57 -44.00 29.05
C GLY A 312 3.63 -42.88 29.17
N ALA A 313 3.85 -42.09 28.13
CA ALA A 313 4.68 -40.88 28.17
C ALA A 313 3.82 -39.66 28.52
N THR A 314 4.18 -38.95 29.59
CA THR A 314 3.67 -37.61 29.86
C THR A 314 4.54 -36.59 29.12
N GLY A 315 3.94 -35.68 28.35
CA GLY A 315 4.63 -34.46 27.88
C GLY A 315 4.98 -34.35 26.38
N GLY A 316 4.28 -35.02 25.46
CA GLY A 316 4.38 -34.75 24.01
C GLY A 316 4.15 -35.98 23.10
N PRO A 317 4.16 -35.80 21.76
CA PRO A 317 4.35 -34.52 21.08
C PRO A 317 3.10 -33.65 21.15
N TRP A 318 3.32 -32.34 21.24
CA TRP A 318 2.25 -31.33 21.25
C TRP A 318 1.89 -30.85 19.84
N THR A 319 2.23 -31.63 18.81
CA THR A 319 1.95 -31.28 17.42
C THR A 319 0.45 -31.34 17.16
N GLU A 320 -0.17 -30.16 17.10
CA GLU A 320 -1.61 -29.99 16.96
C GLU A 320 -1.94 -28.91 15.92
N LEU A 321 -2.99 -29.15 15.13
CA LEU A 321 -3.45 -28.24 14.09
C LEU A 321 -4.99 -28.20 14.05
N PHE A 322 -5.54 -27.05 14.39
CA PHE A 322 -6.96 -26.72 14.33
C PHE A 322 -7.25 -25.86 13.09
N SER A 323 -8.48 -25.40 12.92
CA SER A 323 -8.83 -24.49 11.83
C SER A 323 -8.03 -23.19 11.83
N GLU A 324 -7.65 -22.67 13.01
CA GLU A 324 -6.79 -21.50 13.16
C GLU A 324 -5.64 -21.76 14.16
N ASN A 325 -5.95 -22.31 15.33
CA ASN A 325 -4.94 -22.61 16.35
C ASN A 325 -3.97 -23.70 15.89
N THR A 326 -2.74 -23.64 16.39
CA THR A 326 -1.74 -24.65 16.11
C THR A 326 -0.64 -24.64 17.18
N HIS A 327 0.02 -25.79 17.36
CA HIS A 327 1.12 -25.95 18.27
C HIS A 327 2.19 -26.84 17.60
N PRO A 328 3.42 -26.34 17.34
CA PRO A 328 4.53 -27.17 16.90
C PRO A 328 5.06 -28.00 18.07
N ASN A 329 6.06 -28.86 17.85
CA ASN A 329 6.75 -29.54 18.94
C ASN A 329 8.22 -29.17 18.91
N GLY A 330 8.81 -28.82 20.05
CA GLY A 330 10.26 -28.68 20.21
C GLY A 330 10.92 -29.97 20.68
N THR A 331 12.25 -30.03 20.61
CA THR A 331 13.06 -31.15 21.15
C THR A 331 13.03 -31.23 22.68
N ASN A 332 12.46 -30.23 23.35
CA ASN A 332 12.23 -30.17 24.79
C ASN A 332 10.99 -30.98 25.26
N SER A 333 10.18 -31.48 24.34
CA SER A 333 9.00 -32.32 24.61
C SER A 333 9.16 -33.69 23.95
N GLN A 334 8.54 -34.75 24.51
CA GLN A 334 8.59 -36.07 23.87
C GLN A 334 8.05 -35.99 22.43
N PRO A 335 8.61 -36.71 21.45
CA PRO A 335 9.68 -37.72 21.55
C PRO A 335 11.11 -37.14 21.44
N LEU A 336 11.33 -35.90 21.88
CA LEU A 336 12.57 -35.13 21.70
C LEU A 336 12.87 -34.83 20.23
N GLN A 337 11.81 -34.59 19.46
CA GLN A 337 11.87 -34.28 18.03
C GLN A 337 11.14 -32.97 17.75
N GLU A 338 11.74 -32.16 16.88
CA GLU A 338 11.14 -30.93 16.43
C GLU A 338 10.17 -31.20 15.28
N HIS A 339 8.92 -30.80 15.47
CA HIS A 339 7.87 -30.89 14.46
C HIS A 339 7.35 -29.51 14.11
N TRP A 340 7.21 -29.24 12.81
CA TRP A 340 6.53 -28.05 12.31
C TRP A 340 5.15 -28.44 11.84
N THR A 341 4.10 -27.78 12.34
CA THR A 341 2.75 -27.99 11.79
C THR A 341 2.65 -27.31 10.43
N MET A 342 1.93 -27.91 9.49
CA MET A 342 1.86 -27.43 8.11
C MET A 342 0.44 -27.48 7.57
N ARG A 343 0.02 -26.35 6.98
CA ARG A 343 -1.15 -26.25 6.11
C ARG A 343 -0.65 -26.17 4.67
N ARG A 344 -1.09 -27.11 3.84
CA ARG A 344 -0.69 -27.23 2.44
C ARG A 344 -1.89 -26.94 1.55
N TRP A 345 -1.75 -26.01 0.63
CA TRP A 345 -2.68 -25.85 -0.48
C TRP A 345 -2.02 -26.35 -1.76
N VAL A 346 -2.72 -27.21 -2.50
CA VAL A 346 -2.29 -27.65 -3.84
C VAL A 346 -3.09 -26.85 -4.86
N ALA A 347 -2.41 -26.07 -5.68
CA ALA A 347 -3.05 -25.12 -6.56
C ALA A 347 -3.98 -25.80 -7.58
N ASP A 348 -5.26 -25.48 -7.51
CA ASP A 348 -6.31 -25.94 -8.41
C ASP A 348 -6.68 -24.89 -9.49
N VAL A 349 -5.83 -23.88 -9.65
CA VAL A 349 -5.88 -22.94 -10.77
C VAL A 349 -5.72 -23.67 -12.10
N THR A 350 -6.34 -23.16 -13.16
CA THR A 350 -6.33 -23.80 -14.48
C THR A 350 -5.20 -23.33 -15.38
N GLU A 351 -4.55 -22.22 -15.03
CA GLU A 351 -3.47 -21.58 -15.78
C GLU A 351 -2.55 -20.81 -14.82
N PRO A 352 -1.39 -20.31 -15.27
CA PRO A 352 -0.53 -19.48 -14.43
C PRO A 352 -1.28 -18.23 -13.97
N THR A 353 -1.47 -18.07 -12.67
CA THR A 353 -2.25 -16.96 -12.08
C THR A 353 -1.39 -16.16 -11.10
N PRO A 354 -1.32 -14.82 -11.21
CA PRO A 354 -0.67 -14.00 -10.20
C PRO A 354 -1.53 -13.93 -8.94
N LEU A 355 -1.01 -14.39 -7.80
CA LEU A 355 -1.72 -14.49 -6.53
C LEU A 355 -0.94 -13.81 -5.40
N ALA A 356 -1.68 -13.22 -4.46
CA ALA A 356 -1.20 -12.78 -3.17
C ALA A 356 -1.43 -13.90 -2.14
N LEU A 357 -0.34 -14.36 -1.54
CA LEU A 357 -0.30 -15.34 -0.47
C LEU A 357 -0.30 -14.56 0.86
N ASN A 358 -1.48 -14.38 1.43
CA ASN A 358 -1.64 -13.65 2.69
C ASN A 358 -1.55 -14.65 3.84
N TRP A 359 -0.51 -14.55 4.66
CA TRP A 359 -0.33 -15.44 5.80
C TRP A 359 -0.25 -14.66 7.12
N LEU A 360 -0.92 -15.19 8.13
CA LEU A 360 -1.04 -14.59 9.44
C LEU A 360 -0.51 -15.54 10.51
N MET A 361 0.04 -14.96 11.57
CA MET A 361 0.52 -15.73 12.72
C MET A 361 0.47 -14.87 13.99
N ARG A 362 0.02 -15.42 15.11
CA ARG A 362 0.06 -14.78 16.45
C ARG A 362 0.18 -15.79 17.57
N LYS A 363 0.71 -15.39 18.73
CA LYS A 363 0.70 -16.24 19.92
C LYS A 363 -0.71 -16.34 20.51
N THR A 364 -1.11 -17.55 20.88
CA THR A 364 -2.31 -17.81 21.71
C THR A 364 -1.94 -18.18 23.13
N ASN A 365 -0.71 -18.62 23.35
CA ASN A 365 -0.06 -18.82 24.64
C ASN A 365 1.09 -17.79 24.79
N PRO A 366 0.84 -16.60 25.40
CA PRO A 366 1.80 -15.50 25.42
C PRO A 366 2.91 -15.70 26.46
N ASN A 367 3.68 -16.78 26.33
CA ASN A 367 4.80 -17.16 27.19
C ASN A 367 6.02 -17.54 26.33
N GLY A 368 7.18 -17.66 26.98
CA GLY A 368 8.40 -18.15 26.35
C GLY A 368 9.10 -17.13 25.43
N THR A 369 9.95 -17.61 24.52
CA THR A 369 10.82 -16.84 23.63
C THR A 369 10.19 -16.57 22.26
N GLY A 370 9.30 -17.42 21.73
CA GLY A 370 8.60 -17.09 20.48
C GLY A 370 8.17 -18.28 19.64
N VAL A 371 7.79 -18.04 18.40
CA VAL A 371 7.58 -19.03 17.33
C VAL A 371 7.91 -18.39 15.99
N GLU A 372 8.04 -19.21 14.94
CA GLU A 372 8.33 -18.76 13.59
C GLU A 372 7.40 -19.39 12.56
N GLY A 373 6.85 -18.56 11.68
CA GLY A 373 6.10 -18.98 10.51
C GLY A 373 6.98 -18.93 9.26
N ARG A 374 6.81 -19.92 8.38
CA ARG A 374 7.56 -20.06 7.12
C ARG A 374 6.61 -20.40 5.98
N LEU A 375 6.72 -19.69 4.86
CA LEU A 375 5.93 -19.89 3.65
C LEU A 375 6.81 -20.50 2.56
N PHE A 376 6.34 -21.58 1.95
CA PHE A 376 7.03 -22.26 0.86
C PHE A 376 6.17 -22.34 -0.39
N ILE A 377 6.82 -22.27 -1.56
CA ILE A 377 6.24 -22.63 -2.86
C ILE A 377 7.12 -23.74 -3.46
N ASN A 378 6.55 -24.91 -3.70
CA ASN A 378 7.25 -26.08 -4.25
C ASN A 378 8.55 -26.42 -3.48
N GLY A 379 8.53 -26.27 -2.16
CA GLY A 379 9.68 -26.53 -1.28
C GLY A 379 10.67 -25.37 -1.13
N VAL A 380 10.57 -24.33 -1.96
CA VAL A 380 11.40 -23.12 -1.83
C VAL A 380 10.79 -22.20 -0.79
N GLU A 381 11.56 -21.85 0.25
CA GLU A 381 11.14 -20.84 1.23
C GLU A 381 11.10 -19.47 0.56
N VAL A 382 9.95 -18.82 0.60
CA VAL A 382 9.71 -17.52 -0.05
C VAL A 382 9.47 -16.40 0.96
N ASP A 383 9.04 -16.74 2.18
CA ASP A 383 8.89 -15.79 3.27
C ASP A 383 9.03 -16.49 4.63
N ALA A 384 9.53 -15.78 5.63
CA ALA A 384 9.64 -16.26 7.00
C ALA A 384 9.64 -15.10 8.00
N ALA A 385 9.06 -15.31 9.17
CA ALA A 385 9.12 -14.36 10.27
C ALA A 385 8.88 -15.02 11.62
N ALA A 386 9.64 -14.59 12.62
CA ALA A 386 9.45 -14.97 14.01
C ALA A 386 8.71 -13.88 14.79
N ILE A 387 7.87 -14.29 15.74
CA ILE A 387 7.19 -13.41 16.69
C ILE A 387 7.62 -13.77 18.12
N ALA A 388 7.71 -12.75 18.99
CA ALA A 388 8.12 -12.94 20.37
C ALA A 388 7.06 -13.72 21.18
N GLY A 389 7.50 -14.35 22.27
CA GLY A 389 6.61 -15.16 23.12
C GLY A 389 5.41 -14.41 23.67
N ASN A 390 5.54 -13.11 23.93
CA ASN A 390 4.47 -12.24 24.44
C ASN A 390 3.65 -11.54 23.33
N ASP A 391 3.88 -11.85 22.06
CA ASP A 391 3.24 -11.17 20.93
C ASP A 391 1.89 -11.81 20.55
N SER A 392 0.84 -11.38 21.24
CA SER A 392 -0.54 -11.80 20.96
C SER A 392 -1.20 -11.09 19.78
N THR A 393 -0.55 -10.04 19.25
CA THR A 393 -1.01 -9.32 18.03
C THR A 393 -0.53 -10.07 16.80
N GLY A 394 0.73 -10.46 16.79
CA GLY A 394 1.38 -11.22 15.73
C GLY A 394 1.60 -10.40 14.45
N LEU A 395 1.55 -11.08 13.32
CA LEU A 395 1.82 -10.51 12.00
C LEU A 395 0.74 -10.89 10.97
N ASN A 396 0.70 -10.09 9.91
CA ASN A 396 -0.01 -10.35 8.67
C ASN A 396 0.90 -9.94 7.52
N ARG A 397 1.33 -10.91 6.72
CA ARG A 397 2.30 -10.72 5.64
C ARG A 397 1.71 -11.17 4.31
N LYS A 398 2.17 -10.53 3.24
CA LYS A 398 1.78 -10.87 1.86
C LYS A 398 3.02 -11.23 1.07
N TYR A 399 2.92 -12.28 0.27
CA TYR A 399 3.90 -12.63 -0.74
C TYR A 399 3.20 -12.80 -2.09
N TYR A 400 3.68 -12.12 -3.13
CA TYR A 400 3.12 -12.19 -4.47
C TYR A 400 3.89 -13.20 -5.33
N ALA A 401 3.15 -14.10 -5.98
CA ALA A 401 3.74 -15.14 -6.80
C ALA A 401 2.88 -15.43 -8.04
N ASN A 402 3.52 -15.87 -9.12
CA ASN A 402 2.83 -16.50 -10.24
C ASN A 402 2.68 -17.99 -9.90
N ILE A 403 1.46 -18.42 -9.62
CA ILE A 403 1.14 -19.79 -9.22
C ILE A 403 0.66 -20.58 -10.43
N TYR A 404 1.27 -21.75 -10.66
CA TYR A 404 0.95 -22.66 -11.75
C TYR A 404 0.01 -23.79 -11.27
N PRO A 405 -0.76 -24.39 -12.19
CA PRO A 405 -1.59 -25.55 -11.86
C PRO A 405 -0.77 -26.67 -11.20
N GLY A 406 -1.19 -27.10 -10.02
CA GLY A 406 -0.52 -28.14 -9.23
C GLY A 406 0.66 -27.68 -8.38
N ASP A 407 1.01 -26.38 -8.37
CA ASP A 407 1.99 -25.85 -7.42
C ASP A 407 1.56 -26.11 -5.97
N VAL A 408 2.53 -26.34 -5.10
CA VAL A 408 2.30 -26.61 -3.68
C VAL A 408 2.69 -25.39 -2.87
N VAL A 409 1.73 -24.82 -2.12
CA VAL A 409 1.96 -23.72 -1.18
C VAL A 409 1.83 -24.24 0.23
N ASP A 410 2.89 -24.16 1.02
CA ASP A 410 2.92 -24.64 2.40
C ASP A 410 3.13 -23.48 3.38
N LEU A 411 2.25 -23.34 4.38
CA LEU A 411 2.48 -22.52 5.55
C LEU A 411 2.85 -23.41 6.74
N ALA A 412 4.10 -23.29 7.20
CA ALA A 412 4.62 -24.01 8.36
C ALA A 412 4.70 -23.11 9.60
N LEU A 413 4.57 -23.71 10.78
CA LEU A 413 4.90 -23.10 12.06
C LEU A 413 5.93 -23.96 12.80
N GLY A 414 7.05 -23.36 13.21
CA GLY A 414 8.08 -23.98 14.04
C GLY A 414 8.25 -23.31 15.42
N PRO A 415 8.90 -23.98 16.38
CA PRO A 415 9.06 -23.48 17.75
C PRO A 415 10.21 -22.45 17.90
N THR A 416 10.71 -21.89 16.80
CA THR A 416 11.89 -21.01 16.84
C THR A 416 11.46 -19.58 17.15
N GLY A 417 11.89 -19.02 18.28
CA GLY A 417 11.67 -17.60 18.61
C GLY A 417 12.62 -16.65 17.87
N PRO A 418 12.42 -15.32 17.99
CA PRO A 418 13.23 -14.31 17.29
C PRO A 418 14.73 -14.34 17.59
N THR A 419 15.13 -14.88 18.75
CA THR A 419 16.54 -15.04 19.15
C THR A 419 17.13 -16.37 18.70
N GLY A 420 16.39 -17.18 17.94
CA GLY A 420 16.77 -18.52 17.51
C GLY A 420 16.63 -19.59 18.61
N ASP A 421 16.06 -19.28 19.77
CA ASP A 421 15.74 -20.27 20.80
C ASP A 421 14.57 -21.16 20.33
N ARG A 422 14.65 -22.46 20.61
CA ARG A 422 13.73 -23.50 20.14
C ARG A 422 13.24 -24.40 21.28
N THR A 423 13.45 -23.98 22.54
CA THR A 423 13.41 -24.90 23.70
C THR A 423 12.47 -24.47 24.83
N ASP A 424 11.71 -23.40 24.69
CA ASP A 424 10.84 -22.83 25.73
C ASP A 424 9.53 -23.62 25.95
N GLY A 425 9.04 -24.35 24.93
CA GLY A 425 7.86 -25.21 24.96
C GLY A 425 6.53 -24.47 25.05
N ALA A 426 6.54 -23.14 24.89
CA ALA A 426 5.37 -22.28 24.97
C ALA A 426 4.91 -21.84 23.56
N ASP A 427 4.69 -22.83 22.69
CA ASP A 427 4.57 -22.60 21.24
C ASP A 427 3.14 -22.45 20.73
N GLY A 428 2.15 -22.49 21.63
CA GLY A 428 0.73 -22.34 21.28
C GLY A 428 0.46 -21.03 20.53
N SER A 429 -0.02 -21.18 19.29
CA SER A 429 -0.16 -20.09 18.32
C SER A 429 -1.44 -20.23 17.50
N ALA A 430 -1.70 -19.27 16.63
CA ALA A 430 -2.72 -19.33 15.60
C ALA A 430 -2.09 -18.90 14.27
N ASN A 431 -2.43 -19.58 13.17
CA ASN A 431 -2.01 -19.21 11.83
C ASN A 431 -3.11 -19.47 10.78
N ARG A 432 -3.03 -18.75 9.66
CA ARG A 432 -3.97 -18.84 8.54
C ARG A 432 -3.26 -18.47 7.23
N LEU A 433 -3.60 -19.16 6.15
CA LEU A 433 -3.15 -18.85 4.79
C LEU A 433 -4.37 -18.55 3.92
N ILE A 434 -4.33 -17.42 3.22
CA ILE A 434 -5.37 -16.98 2.27
C ILE A 434 -4.70 -16.78 0.92
N ILE A 435 -5.29 -17.38 -0.12
CA ILE A 435 -4.85 -17.29 -1.51
C ILE A 435 -5.77 -16.28 -2.21
N ASP A 436 -5.24 -15.11 -2.52
CA ASP A 436 -6.02 -13.94 -2.93
C ASP A 436 -5.64 -13.51 -4.35
N PRO A 437 -6.58 -13.43 -5.31
CA PRO A 437 -6.29 -13.00 -6.67
C PRO A 437 -6.10 -11.49 -6.82
N ASN A 438 -6.33 -10.70 -5.78
CA ASN A 438 -6.24 -9.24 -5.87
C ASN A 438 -4.78 -8.77 -5.69
N ILE A 439 -4.19 -8.30 -6.80
CA ILE A 439 -2.81 -7.79 -6.84
C ILE A 439 -2.82 -6.27 -7.05
N PRO A 440 -2.18 -5.47 -6.17
CA PRO A 440 -2.04 -4.04 -6.40
C PRO A 440 -1.05 -3.76 -7.54
N ALA A 441 -1.23 -2.63 -8.24
CA ALA A 441 -0.41 -2.26 -9.40
C ALA A 441 1.11 -2.15 -9.12
N ASN A 442 1.47 -1.83 -7.88
CA ASN A 442 2.84 -1.70 -7.39
C ASN A 442 3.21 -2.82 -6.40
N ALA A 443 2.70 -4.03 -6.61
CA ALA A 443 3.02 -5.19 -5.79
C ALA A 443 4.53 -5.49 -5.75
N TYR A 444 5.02 -5.86 -4.58
CA TYR A 444 6.42 -6.18 -4.36
C TYR A 444 6.58 -7.18 -3.22
N ASN A 445 7.68 -7.96 -3.26
CA ASN A 445 8.07 -8.86 -2.19
C ASN A 445 9.25 -8.29 -1.43
N ARG A 446 9.22 -8.39 -0.10
CA ARG A 446 10.38 -8.05 0.74
C ARG A 446 11.42 -9.16 0.66
N GLY A 447 12.66 -8.78 0.39
CA GLY A 447 13.83 -9.63 0.41
C GLY A 447 14.55 -9.60 1.75
N ALA A 448 15.88 -9.71 1.71
CA ALA A 448 16.70 -9.72 2.92
C ALA A 448 16.74 -8.35 3.60
N LYS A 449 16.77 -8.35 4.94
CA LYS A 449 17.15 -7.17 5.71
C LYS A 449 18.66 -6.99 5.62
N VAL A 450 19.10 -5.90 5.01
CA VAL A 450 20.53 -5.59 4.81
C VAL A 450 21.10 -4.70 5.90
N ALA A 451 20.24 -3.93 6.58
CA ALA A 451 20.64 -3.10 7.72
C ALA A 451 19.58 -3.07 8.82
N ASP A 452 20.02 -3.10 10.08
CA ASP A 452 19.20 -2.99 11.30
C ASP A 452 19.98 -2.24 12.37
N SER A 453 19.64 -0.97 12.55
CA SER A 453 20.40 -0.09 13.45
C SER A 453 20.45 -0.52 14.92
N VAL A 454 19.50 -1.32 15.39
CA VAL A 454 19.45 -1.79 16.78
C VAL A 454 20.22 -3.09 16.91
N ALA A 455 19.97 -4.05 16.02
CA ALA A 455 20.63 -5.36 16.05
C ALA A 455 22.12 -5.27 15.68
N GLN A 456 22.48 -4.32 14.83
CA GLN A 456 23.85 -4.10 14.35
C GLN A 456 24.60 -3.00 15.11
N TRP A 457 24.06 -2.55 16.25
CA TRP A 457 24.68 -1.52 17.09
C TRP A 457 26.09 -1.91 17.57
N SER A 458 27.04 -0.97 17.49
CA SER A 458 28.38 -1.18 18.01
C SER A 458 28.40 -1.17 19.54
N THR A 459 28.73 -2.32 20.13
CA THR A 459 28.90 -2.43 21.59
C THR A 459 30.21 -1.81 22.09
N THR A 460 31.09 -1.39 21.18
CA THR A 460 32.40 -0.79 21.49
C THR A 460 32.50 0.68 21.10
N GLY A 461 31.45 1.24 20.47
CA GLY A 461 31.48 2.59 19.92
C GLY A 461 32.38 2.70 18.68
N THR A 462 32.59 1.62 17.93
CA THR A 462 33.36 1.68 16.68
C THR A 462 32.49 2.30 15.58
N GLN A 463 32.95 3.42 15.01
CA GLN A 463 32.29 4.04 13.86
C GLN A 463 32.49 3.18 12.60
N GLY A 464 31.42 3.02 11.81
CA GLY A 464 31.42 2.23 10.57
C GLY A 464 31.26 0.73 10.79
N GLU A 465 31.08 0.25 12.02
CA GLU A 465 30.74 -1.15 12.28
C GLU A 465 29.38 -1.48 11.64
N ASN A 466 29.34 -2.52 10.79
CA ASN A 466 28.17 -2.85 9.97
C ASN A 466 27.69 -1.69 9.08
N ASN A 467 28.62 -0.82 8.66
CA ASN A 467 28.39 0.40 7.88
C ASN A 467 27.51 1.45 8.57
N TRP A 468 27.32 1.36 9.89
CA TRP A 468 26.62 2.37 10.68
C TRP A 468 27.59 3.38 11.29
N PHE A 469 27.24 4.66 11.14
CA PHE A 469 27.91 5.79 11.77
C PHE A 469 26.90 6.55 12.63
N ASN A 470 27.37 7.08 13.75
CA ASN A 470 26.54 7.84 14.67
C ASN A 470 27.16 9.22 14.88
N GLY A 471 26.34 10.25 14.84
CA GLY A 471 26.80 11.62 14.87
C GLY A 471 25.67 12.60 15.13
N TYR A 472 25.93 13.85 14.78
CA TYR A 472 24.99 14.95 14.92
C TYR A 472 25.12 15.93 13.76
N TYR A 473 24.08 16.73 13.58
CA TYR A 473 24.05 17.90 12.71
C TYR A 473 23.99 19.15 13.58
N GLU A 474 24.87 20.12 13.32
CA GLU A 474 24.96 21.37 14.08
C GLU A 474 24.27 22.50 13.31
N ARG A 475 23.07 22.86 13.76
CA ARG A 475 22.16 23.70 12.99
C ARG A 475 22.53 25.20 13.01
N ARG A 476 23.23 25.70 14.04
CA ARG A 476 23.56 27.15 14.13
C ARG A 476 24.78 27.54 13.32
N GLY A 477 25.69 26.61 13.07
CA GLY A 477 26.85 26.80 12.21
C GLY A 477 26.57 26.52 10.73
N ASP A 478 25.42 25.94 10.42
CA ASP A 478 24.94 25.84 9.05
C ASP A 478 24.21 27.12 8.60
N ALA A 479 24.63 27.65 7.47
CA ALA A 479 24.17 28.92 6.94
C ALA A 479 22.81 28.83 6.23
N ASN A 480 22.42 27.65 5.74
CA ASN A 480 21.15 27.46 5.02
C ASN A 480 20.02 26.89 5.92
N ASP A 481 20.35 26.51 7.16
CA ASP A 481 19.44 25.93 8.15
C ASP A 481 18.75 24.64 7.67
N THR A 482 19.41 23.87 6.80
CA THR A 482 18.84 22.71 6.08
C THR A 482 19.88 21.60 5.99
N TYR A 483 19.58 20.46 6.59
CA TYR A 483 20.47 19.30 6.57
C TYR A 483 20.78 18.79 5.15
N ASP A 484 22.06 18.61 4.86
CA ASP A 484 22.62 17.88 3.72
C ASP A 484 23.56 16.75 4.23
N ASP A 485 23.92 15.79 3.38
CA ASP A 485 24.76 14.66 3.80
C ASP A 485 26.19 15.06 4.19
N VAL A 486 26.66 16.21 3.72
CA VAL A 486 27.96 16.78 4.09
C VAL A 486 27.97 17.41 5.49
N ASP A 487 26.81 17.69 6.08
CA ASP A 487 26.70 18.36 7.39
C ASP A 487 26.79 17.38 8.57
N PHE A 488 26.84 16.08 8.29
CA PHE A 488 27.02 15.05 9.28
C PHE A 488 28.39 15.14 9.97
N VAL A 489 28.36 15.27 11.30
CA VAL A 489 29.54 15.23 12.15
C VAL A 489 29.54 13.95 12.98
N ALA A 490 30.45 13.02 12.67
CA ALA A 490 30.57 11.77 13.40
C ALA A 490 31.05 11.99 14.85
N PHE A 491 30.50 11.23 15.81
CA PHE A 491 31.04 11.17 17.16
C PHE A 491 32.43 10.52 17.16
N LEU A 492 33.31 11.00 18.05
CA LEU A 492 34.67 10.51 18.20
C LEU A 492 34.73 9.38 19.24
N ASN A 493 35.65 8.44 19.05
CA ASN A 493 35.95 7.40 20.03
C ASN A 493 37.46 7.12 20.05
N ASP A 494 38.11 7.34 21.19
CA ASP A 494 39.54 7.05 21.40
C ASP A 494 39.80 5.78 22.21
N GLY A 495 38.73 5.05 22.56
CA GLY A 495 38.77 3.78 23.30
C GLY A 495 38.89 3.94 24.82
N THR A 496 38.86 5.16 25.36
CA THR A 496 38.96 5.39 26.81
C THR A 496 37.67 5.11 27.57
N ASN A 497 36.51 5.14 26.89
CA ASN A 497 35.17 5.14 27.49
C ASN A 497 34.95 6.32 28.47
N VAL A 498 35.72 7.41 28.32
CA VAL A 498 35.63 8.59 29.18
C VAL A 498 35.21 9.79 28.35
N VAL A 499 33.97 10.23 28.54
CA VAL A 499 33.45 11.45 27.92
C VAL A 499 33.92 12.67 28.72
N ALA A 500 34.27 13.75 28.03
CA ALA A 500 34.63 15.01 28.68
C ALA A 500 33.48 15.53 29.57
N ASN A 501 33.81 16.10 30.72
CA ASN A 501 32.79 16.74 31.58
C ASN A 501 32.10 17.90 30.85
N ALA A 502 30.82 18.14 31.18
CA ALA A 502 30.07 19.29 30.71
C ALA A 502 30.80 20.63 30.94
N VAL A 503 30.46 21.60 30.09
CA VAL A 503 31.09 22.92 29.92
C VAL A 503 31.32 23.66 31.25
N PRO A 504 32.56 24.09 31.58
CA PRO A 504 32.81 25.08 32.64
C PRO A 504 32.07 26.40 32.35
N PRO A 505 31.53 27.13 33.35
CA PRO A 505 30.81 28.37 33.10
C PRO A 505 31.64 29.39 32.29
N GLY A 506 31.20 29.68 31.05
CA GLY A 506 31.78 30.74 30.20
C GLY A 506 32.60 30.28 28.99
N ASP A 507 32.66 28.98 28.68
CA ASP A 507 33.43 28.44 27.53
C ASP A 507 32.56 27.57 26.59
N PRO A 508 31.66 28.17 25.79
CA PRO A 508 30.87 27.44 24.80
C PRO A 508 31.79 26.73 23.80
N GLY A 509 31.54 25.44 23.54
CA GLY A 509 32.37 24.65 22.62
C GLY A 509 33.52 23.86 23.25
N TYR A 510 33.67 23.78 24.58
CA TYR A 510 34.70 22.94 25.21
C TYR A 510 34.69 21.47 24.73
N TRP A 511 33.50 20.95 24.42
CA TRP A 511 33.27 19.61 23.87
C TRP A 511 33.81 19.44 22.44
N THR A 512 34.09 20.51 21.67
CA THR A 512 34.69 20.36 20.33
C THR A 512 36.14 19.88 20.39
N ASN A 513 36.78 19.93 21.56
CA ASN A 513 38.17 19.53 21.77
C ASN A 513 38.31 18.13 22.37
N SER A 514 37.22 17.40 22.65
CA SER A 514 37.32 16.02 23.11
C SER A 514 37.73 15.08 21.99
N SER A 515 38.60 14.12 22.31
CA SER A 515 38.94 12.99 21.43
C SER A 515 37.95 11.83 21.53
N ASN A 516 37.01 11.89 22.49
CA ASN A 516 36.11 10.79 22.81
C ASN A 516 34.73 11.28 23.26
N HIS A 517 33.70 10.71 22.65
CA HIS A 517 32.29 10.89 22.99
C HIS A 517 31.64 9.56 23.40
N TRP A 518 32.36 8.43 23.41
CA TRP A 518 31.81 7.15 23.83
C TRP A 518 31.99 6.91 25.34
N ASP A 519 30.92 6.54 26.06
CA ASP A 519 30.95 6.32 27.52
C ASP A 519 31.03 4.83 27.93
N GLY A 520 31.06 3.91 26.97
CA GLY A 520 30.98 2.47 27.18
C GLY A 520 29.62 1.85 26.88
N GLY A 521 28.57 2.65 26.64
CA GLY A 521 27.23 2.17 26.23
C GLY A 521 26.53 3.05 25.21
N LYS A 522 26.81 4.35 25.16
CA LYS A 522 26.26 5.33 24.22
C LYS A 522 27.33 6.34 23.80
N TYR A 523 27.05 7.06 22.70
CA TYR A 523 27.76 8.29 22.40
C TYR A 523 27.05 9.44 23.11
N ASP A 524 27.82 10.28 23.79
CA ASP A 524 27.39 11.48 24.49
C ASP A 524 28.43 12.58 24.22
N LEU A 525 27.99 13.70 23.66
CA LEU A 525 28.89 14.79 23.27
C LEU A 525 29.57 15.44 24.49
N ALA A 526 28.91 15.42 25.66
CA ALA A 526 29.45 15.92 26.91
C ALA A 526 28.79 15.24 28.11
N ASN A 527 29.55 14.88 29.15
CA ASN A 527 28.98 14.25 30.33
C ASN A 527 28.16 15.27 31.15
N ASN A 528 26.84 15.18 30.99
CA ASN A 528 25.86 16.15 31.50
C ASN A 528 25.45 15.92 32.97
N GLY A 529 25.84 14.80 33.57
CA GLY A 529 25.56 14.46 34.97
C GLY A 529 26.28 15.35 35.99
N ASN A 530 27.27 16.13 35.54
CA ASN A 530 28.17 16.91 36.39
C ASN A 530 28.01 18.43 36.17
N GLY A 531 26.77 18.94 36.30
CA GLY A 531 26.50 20.39 36.21
C GLY A 531 25.15 20.79 35.63
N GLY A 532 24.39 19.86 35.04
CA GLY A 532 23.06 20.11 34.50
C GLY A 532 23.06 21.10 33.32
N ARG A 533 24.16 21.13 32.54
CA ARG A 533 24.34 21.96 31.36
C ARG A 533 24.61 21.06 30.16
N GLY A 534 24.11 21.44 28.99
CA GLY A 534 24.30 20.75 27.73
C GLY A 534 25.64 21.04 27.05
N PRO A 535 25.77 20.67 25.76
CA PRO A 535 24.72 20.07 24.93
C PRO A 535 24.35 18.64 25.35
N TRP A 536 23.05 18.30 25.39
CA TRP A 536 22.57 16.94 25.71
C TRP A 536 22.57 15.96 24.54
N THR A 537 23.38 16.22 23.52
CA THR A 537 23.43 15.44 22.29
C THR A 537 24.00 14.04 22.55
N GLU A 538 23.12 13.05 22.66
CA GLU A 538 23.48 11.66 22.91
C GLU A 538 22.71 10.68 22.04
N ILE A 539 23.34 9.55 21.69
CA ILE A 539 22.74 8.47 20.92
C ILE A 539 23.17 7.11 21.46
N SER A 540 22.19 6.26 21.68
CA SER A 540 22.30 4.90 22.21
C SER A 540 21.71 3.89 21.22
N GLN A 541 21.77 2.61 21.56
CA GLN A 541 21.24 1.53 20.72
C GLN A 541 19.76 1.78 20.32
N GLY A 542 18.90 2.13 21.27
CA GLY A 542 17.45 2.23 21.06
C GLY A 542 16.89 3.65 20.98
N GLY A 543 17.71 4.68 21.08
CA GLY A 543 17.23 6.06 21.16
C GLY A 543 18.34 7.08 21.41
N GLY A 544 17.97 8.29 21.80
CA GLY A 544 18.90 9.37 22.10
C GLY A 544 18.21 10.63 22.60
N HIS A 545 18.97 11.71 22.75
CA HIS A 545 18.48 13.06 23.05
C HIS A 545 19.18 14.09 22.13
N PRO A 546 18.46 14.80 21.24
CA PRO A 546 19.02 15.94 20.49
C PRO A 546 19.11 17.19 21.39
N ALA A 547 20.03 18.12 21.09
CA ALA A 547 20.21 19.30 21.95
C ALA A 547 19.38 20.50 21.47
N ALA A 548 18.69 21.17 22.40
CA ALA A 548 17.92 22.40 22.17
C ALA A 548 18.55 23.60 22.93
N ASN A 549 18.26 24.82 22.45
CA ASN A 549 18.72 26.08 23.03
C ASN A 549 17.99 26.43 24.34
N GLY A 550 18.23 25.66 25.39
CA GLY A 550 17.65 25.88 26.72
C GLY A 550 18.42 25.18 27.84
N GLN A 551 19.43 24.39 27.45
CA GLN A 551 20.20 23.52 28.33
C GLN A 551 21.46 24.22 28.89
N GLY A 552 21.48 25.55 28.92
CA GLY A 552 22.62 26.34 29.43
C GLY A 552 23.75 26.56 28.42
N THR A 553 23.56 26.15 27.17
CA THR A 553 24.42 26.40 26.03
C THR A 553 23.57 26.73 24.79
N PRO A 554 24.07 27.49 23.79
CA PRO A 554 23.24 27.96 22.69
C PRO A 554 22.96 26.90 21.61
N GLU A 555 23.71 25.80 21.58
CA GLU A 555 23.71 24.80 20.52
C GLU A 555 22.31 24.23 20.22
N VAL A 556 22.06 23.95 18.95
CA VAL A 556 20.89 23.19 18.48
C VAL A 556 21.42 22.06 17.61
N HIS A 557 21.32 20.83 18.11
CA HIS A 557 21.87 19.65 17.44
C HIS A 557 20.78 18.63 17.18
N SER A 558 20.70 18.18 15.93
CA SER A 558 19.91 17.01 15.57
C SER A 558 20.79 15.76 15.66
N LEU A 559 20.24 14.65 16.14
CA LEU A 559 20.95 13.38 16.13
C LEU A 559 20.89 12.75 14.75
N VAL A 560 21.99 12.15 14.33
CA VAL A 560 22.06 11.46 13.04
C VAL A 560 22.57 10.05 13.25
N ARG A 561 21.78 9.09 12.78
CA ARG A 561 22.23 7.73 12.55
C ARG A 561 22.35 7.50 11.05
N ARG A 562 23.59 7.35 10.58
CA ARG A 562 23.96 7.20 9.18
C ARG A 562 24.24 5.74 8.86
N TRP A 563 23.66 5.22 7.79
CA TRP A 563 24.09 3.98 7.15
C TRP A 563 24.67 4.28 5.78
N VAL A 564 25.84 3.73 5.50
CA VAL A 564 26.42 3.77 4.16
C VAL A 564 26.06 2.47 3.45
N ALA A 565 25.39 2.57 2.33
CA ALA A 565 24.88 1.42 1.60
C ALA A 565 26.03 0.53 1.10
N ASP A 566 25.93 -0.75 1.43
CA ASP A 566 26.82 -1.82 0.94
C ASP A 566 25.92 -2.85 0.24
N VAL A 567 25.34 -2.41 -0.87
CA VAL A 567 24.32 -3.14 -1.64
C VAL A 567 24.91 -3.76 -2.92
N GLY A 568 26.21 -3.58 -3.14
CA GLY A 568 26.92 -4.11 -4.28
C GLY A 568 26.76 -3.26 -5.55
N PRO A 569 27.56 -3.57 -6.59
CA PRO A 569 27.78 -2.68 -7.74
C PRO A 569 26.57 -2.52 -8.67
N GLU A 570 25.55 -3.38 -8.53
CA GLU A 570 24.34 -3.33 -9.35
C GLU A 570 23.25 -2.45 -8.71
N GLY A 571 23.40 -2.11 -7.42
CA GLY A 571 22.35 -1.44 -6.65
C GLY A 571 21.08 -2.28 -6.52
N GLY A 572 19.99 -1.64 -6.11
CA GLY A 572 18.67 -2.29 -6.01
C GLY A 572 17.62 -1.36 -5.43
N THR A 573 16.38 -1.85 -5.38
CA THR A 573 15.28 -1.14 -4.71
C THR A 573 15.19 -1.60 -3.25
N PHE A 574 15.07 -0.66 -2.32
CA PHE A 574 15.05 -0.91 -0.89
C PHE A 574 13.90 -0.17 -0.19
N GLU A 575 13.34 -0.82 0.82
CA GLU A 575 12.41 -0.25 1.78
C GLU A 575 13.22 0.20 2.99
N ILE A 576 13.22 1.51 3.26
CA ILE A 576 13.79 2.07 4.49
C ILE A 576 12.63 2.36 5.42
N MET A 577 12.62 1.67 6.56
CA MET A 577 11.64 1.89 7.63
C MET A 577 12.34 2.48 8.84
N ALA A 578 11.84 3.62 9.33
CA ALA A 578 12.30 4.22 10.57
C ALA A 578 11.14 4.42 11.54
N THR A 579 11.37 4.19 12.82
CA THR A 579 10.39 4.43 13.90
C THR A 579 10.93 5.48 14.84
N PHE A 580 10.05 6.38 15.28
CA PHE A 580 10.37 7.49 16.18
C PHE A 580 9.31 7.57 17.27
N ASN A 581 9.72 7.60 18.52
CA ASN A 581 8.82 7.74 19.66
C ASN A 581 9.47 8.62 20.71
N THR A 582 8.96 9.83 20.89
CA THR A 582 9.28 10.68 22.04
C THR A 582 8.29 10.36 23.15
N PRO A 583 8.67 9.63 24.21
CA PRO A 583 7.75 9.24 25.27
C PRO A 583 7.34 10.51 26.04
N ALA A 584 6.05 10.87 26.03
CA ALA A 584 5.61 12.14 26.61
C ALA A 584 5.77 12.19 28.13
N PRO A 585 6.39 13.27 28.66
CA PRO A 585 5.63 14.07 29.64
C PRO A 585 5.86 15.61 29.62
N CYS A 586 6.71 16.18 28.75
CA CYS A 586 6.93 17.64 28.64
C CYS A 586 7.43 18.03 27.23
N GLY A 587 7.46 19.33 26.93
CA GLY A 587 7.97 19.88 25.67
C GLY A 587 7.00 19.80 24.48
N ASP A 588 7.54 19.90 23.27
CA ASP A 588 6.81 19.89 22.01
C ASP A 588 7.06 18.65 21.13
N GLY A 589 7.95 17.76 21.59
CA GLY A 589 8.29 16.51 20.92
C GLY A 589 9.56 16.64 20.09
N THR A 590 9.82 15.68 19.21
CA THR A 590 10.90 15.78 18.23
C THR A 590 10.36 15.56 16.82
N THR A 591 11.14 15.95 15.81
CA THR A 591 10.87 15.62 14.41
C THR A 591 11.82 14.51 13.97
N GLY A 592 11.27 13.37 13.58
CA GLY A 592 12.01 12.26 13.00
C GLY A 592 11.97 12.29 11.49
N SER A 593 13.14 12.17 10.83
CA SER A 593 13.24 12.23 9.37
C SER A 593 14.10 11.11 8.77
N ILE A 594 13.85 10.81 7.50
CA ILE A 594 14.65 9.89 6.67
C ILE A 594 15.20 10.67 5.48
N TYR A 595 16.53 10.64 5.31
CA TYR A 595 17.24 11.25 4.20
C TYR A 595 17.98 10.18 3.39
N VAL A 596 18.07 10.38 2.07
CA VAL A 596 18.94 9.60 1.19
C VAL A 596 19.78 10.57 0.36
N ASN A 597 21.10 10.50 0.47
CA ASN A 597 22.05 11.40 -0.21
C ASN A 597 21.66 12.89 -0.04
N GLY A 598 21.36 13.29 1.20
CA GLY A 598 20.96 14.66 1.55
C GLY A 598 19.51 15.04 1.18
N VAL A 599 18.75 14.16 0.51
CA VAL A 599 17.35 14.45 0.15
C VAL A 599 16.39 13.89 1.21
N GLU A 600 15.58 14.76 1.83
CA GLU A 600 14.52 14.34 2.75
C GLU A 600 13.41 13.59 2.00
N LEU A 601 13.14 12.35 2.41
CA LEU A 601 12.07 11.51 1.85
C LEU A 601 10.89 11.33 2.81
N PHE A 602 11.12 11.54 4.11
CA PHE A 602 10.10 11.46 5.15
C PHE A 602 10.45 12.38 6.31
N SER A 603 9.43 13.00 6.91
CA SER A 603 9.53 13.76 8.15
C SER A 603 8.20 13.70 8.90
N ALA A 604 8.26 13.49 10.22
CA ALA A 604 7.09 13.52 11.07
C ALA A 604 7.43 13.92 12.51
N VAL A 605 6.53 14.68 13.12
CA VAL A 605 6.60 15.04 14.54
C VAL A 605 6.11 13.88 15.41
N THR A 606 6.87 13.57 16.46
CA THR A 606 6.51 12.60 17.50
C THR A 606 6.42 13.26 18.88
N GLN A 607 5.28 13.07 19.55
CA GLN A 607 5.05 13.50 20.92
C GLN A 607 4.04 12.55 21.59
N GLY A 608 4.53 11.63 22.42
CA GLY A 608 3.72 10.62 23.10
C GLY A 608 3.22 9.46 22.22
N ASN A 609 3.28 9.60 20.89
CA ASN A 609 2.90 8.58 19.92
C ASN A 609 4.10 8.14 19.08
N THR A 610 4.15 6.86 18.72
CA THR A 610 5.13 6.35 17.74
C THR A 610 4.74 6.78 16.34
N GLN A 611 5.68 7.37 15.61
CA GLN A 611 5.63 7.57 14.17
C GLN A 611 6.47 6.51 13.47
N THR A 612 6.00 6.03 12.32
CA THR A 612 6.77 5.13 11.45
C THR A 612 6.83 5.72 10.05
N GLY A 613 8.04 6.02 9.58
CA GLY A 613 8.30 6.37 8.19
C GLY A 613 8.66 5.13 7.39
N THR A 614 8.10 5.00 6.18
CA THR A 614 8.48 3.95 5.23
C THR A 614 8.64 4.57 3.86
N VAL A 615 9.83 4.45 3.28
CA VAL A 615 10.15 4.97 1.95
C VAL A 615 10.73 3.84 1.09
N ILE A 616 10.35 3.83 -0.19
CA ILE A 616 10.90 2.91 -1.19
C ILE A 616 11.81 3.71 -2.10
N VAL A 617 13.06 3.31 -2.21
CA VAL A 617 14.10 4.05 -2.92
C VAL A 617 15.07 3.09 -3.60
N ASP A 618 15.62 3.49 -4.74
CA ASP A 618 16.73 2.78 -5.35
C ASP A 618 18.04 3.26 -4.70
N LEU A 619 18.84 2.31 -4.19
CA LEU A 619 20.16 2.58 -3.61
C LEU A 619 21.25 1.94 -4.46
N ASN A 620 22.36 2.65 -4.62
CA ASN A 620 23.63 2.16 -5.13
C ASN A 620 24.62 1.95 -3.98
N ASP A 621 25.66 1.17 -4.26
CA ASP A 621 26.79 1.04 -3.35
C ASP A 621 27.40 2.41 -3.00
N GLY A 622 27.54 2.69 -1.71
CA GLY A 622 28.04 3.96 -1.18
C GLY A 622 27.00 5.06 -0.98
N ASP A 623 25.74 4.88 -1.39
CA ASP A 623 24.67 5.83 -1.07
C ASP A 623 24.49 5.96 0.44
N VAL A 624 24.15 7.16 0.91
CA VAL A 624 24.03 7.49 2.32
C VAL A 624 22.57 7.54 2.72
N VAL A 625 22.21 6.79 3.76
CA VAL A 625 20.89 6.82 4.40
C VAL A 625 21.03 7.42 5.80
N ASP A 626 20.42 8.57 6.05
CA ASP A 626 20.46 9.23 7.35
C ASP A 626 19.10 9.23 8.02
N ILE A 627 19.11 8.85 9.30
CA ILE A 627 17.95 8.86 10.18
C ILE A 627 18.17 9.98 11.18
N LEU A 628 17.40 11.05 11.04
CA LEU A 628 17.55 12.27 11.82
C LEU A 628 16.52 12.31 12.96
N VAL A 629 16.93 12.82 14.12
CA VAL A 629 16.00 13.25 15.18
C VAL A 629 16.33 14.70 15.53
N ASP A 630 15.41 15.60 15.20
CA ASP A 630 15.53 17.04 15.39
C ASP A 630 14.77 17.50 16.65
N PRO A 631 15.35 18.40 17.47
CA PRO A 631 14.70 18.91 18.68
C PRO A 631 13.55 19.90 18.39
N ASN A 632 13.30 20.25 17.13
CA ASN A 632 12.18 21.10 16.73
C ASN A 632 10.93 20.24 16.50
N GLY A 633 10.14 19.99 17.55
CA GLY A 633 8.93 19.19 17.48
C GLY A 633 7.70 19.93 16.94
N SER A 634 6.58 19.80 17.66
CA SER A 634 5.23 20.22 17.20
C SER A 634 5.06 21.72 17.00
N PHE A 635 5.89 22.57 17.62
CA PHE A 635 5.79 24.02 17.41
C PHE A 635 6.42 24.48 16.09
N ASN A 636 7.17 23.62 15.39
CA ASN A 636 7.91 23.91 14.16
C ASN A 636 8.44 25.35 14.15
N ALA A 637 9.24 25.66 15.17
CA ALA A 637 9.77 26.98 15.39
C ALA A 637 10.68 27.36 14.23
N THR A 638 10.32 28.43 13.53
CA THR A 638 11.16 29.05 12.50
C THR A 638 12.27 29.92 13.12
N ASP A 639 12.12 30.31 14.39
CA ASP A 639 13.18 30.93 15.17
C ASP A 639 13.93 29.84 15.94
N ILE A 640 15.18 29.60 15.54
CA ILE A 640 16.09 28.64 16.18
C ILE A 640 16.29 28.90 17.69
N ASN A 641 16.01 30.11 18.17
CA ASN A 641 16.09 30.44 19.60
C ASN A 641 14.87 30.00 20.40
N ALA A 642 13.76 29.69 19.74
CA ALA A 642 12.54 29.18 20.36
C ALA A 642 12.56 27.66 20.57
N ILE A 643 13.51 26.94 19.96
CA ILE A 643 13.77 25.52 20.19
C ILE A 643 14.51 25.39 21.53
N ASN A 644 13.80 25.26 22.66
CA ASN A 644 14.40 25.47 23.99
C ASN A 644 13.83 24.68 25.17
N ASP A 645 12.96 23.69 24.94
CA ASP A 645 12.29 23.00 26.06
C ASP A 645 13.15 21.90 26.71
N GLY A 646 14.13 21.35 25.98
CA GLY A 646 15.07 20.33 26.44
C GLY A 646 14.42 18.97 26.73
N CYS A 647 13.18 18.73 26.30
CA CYS A 647 12.38 17.53 26.57
C CYS A 647 12.37 16.56 25.37
N ASP A 648 13.53 16.32 24.77
CA ASP A 648 13.63 15.73 23.42
C ASP A 648 14.02 14.23 23.37
N SER A 649 14.04 13.54 24.51
CA SER A 649 14.36 12.11 24.56
C SER A 649 13.50 11.29 23.60
N THR A 650 14.14 10.63 22.63
CA THR A 650 13.45 9.93 21.55
C THR A 650 13.99 8.52 21.41
N ASN A 651 13.11 7.52 21.46
CA ASN A 651 13.41 6.17 21.03
C ASN A 651 13.29 6.10 19.51
N PHE A 652 14.31 5.57 18.83
CA PHE A 652 14.24 5.42 17.39
C PHE A 652 15.08 4.24 16.87
N SER A 653 14.61 3.68 15.76
CA SER A 653 15.28 2.60 15.05
C SER A 653 15.04 2.74 13.55
N ALA A 654 15.92 2.15 12.76
CA ALA A 654 15.81 2.02 11.33
C ALA A 654 16.23 0.65 10.83
N MET A 655 15.55 0.21 9.77
CA MET A 655 15.78 -1.03 9.04
C MET A 655 15.79 -0.74 7.55
N VAL A 656 16.69 -1.40 6.82
CA VAL A 656 16.76 -1.36 5.35
C VAL A 656 16.55 -2.77 4.84
N THR A 657 15.55 -2.95 3.99
CA THR A 657 15.13 -4.25 3.46
C THR A 657 15.09 -4.20 1.94
N GLU A 658 15.70 -5.18 1.28
CA GLU A 658 15.62 -5.31 -0.16
C GLU A 658 14.16 -5.50 -0.62
N ILE A 659 13.83 -4.98 -1.80
CA ILE A 659 12.53 -5.17 -2.42
C ILE A 659 12.66 -5.73 -3.82
N HIS A 660 11.81 -6.70 -4.14
CA HIS A 660 11.68 -7.26 -5.47
C HIS A 660 10.30 -6.91 -6.04
N PRO A 661 10.22 -5.96 -7.01
CA PRO A 661 8.98 -5.66 -7.70
C PRO A 661 8.39 -6.93 -8.32
N PHE A 662 7.12 -7.21 -8.03
CA PHE A 662 6.45 -8.38 -8.57
C PHE A 662 6.02 -8.12 -10.01
N GLN A 663 6.35 -9.05 -10.92
CA GLN A 663 5.93 -9.00 -12.31
C GLN A 663 4.88 -10.08 -12.54
N PRO A 664 3.58 -9.72 -12.62
CA PRO A 664 2.54 -10.70 -12.90
C PRO A 664 2.70 -11.25 -14.31
N VAL A 665 2.50 -12.56 -14.47
CA VAL A 665 2.32 -13.13 -15.82
C VAL A 665 1.13 -12.45 -16.49
N PRO A 666 1.22 -12.09 -17.79
CA PRO A 666 0.12 -11.43 -18.47
C PRO A 666 -1.13 -12.31 -18.46
N GLU A 667 -2.27 -11.72 -18.13
CA GLU A 667 -3.58 -12.38 -18.27
C GLU A 667 -3.74 -12.91 -19.71
N PRO A 668 -4.23 -14.14 -19.91
CA PRO A 668 -4.32 -14.77 -21.23
C PRO A 668 -5.11 -13.95 -22.26
N SER A 669 -6.08 -13.16 -21.80
CA SER A 669 -6.89 -12.24 -22.61
C SER A 669 -6.06 -11.10 -23.24
N SER A 670 -4.94 -10.71 -22.62
CA SER A 670 -4.03 -9.67 -23.11
C SER A 670 -3.20 -10.12 -24.32
N VAL A 671 -2.91 -11.42 -24.40
CA VAL A 671 -2.07 -12.00 -25.46
C VAL A 671 -2.82 -12.07 -26.81
N VAL A 672 -4.14 -12.22 -26.77
CA VAL A 672 -5.00 -12.21 -27.97
C VAL A 672 -5.01 -10.82 -28.64
N LEU A 673 -4.96 -9.75 -27.85
CA LEU A 673 -4.94 -8.38 -28.39
C LEU A 673 -3.58 -8.00 -28.99
N MET A 674 -2.46 -8.46 -28.41
CA MET A 674 -1.12 -8.22 -28.99
C MET A 674 -0.88 -9.00 -30.29
N LEU A 675 -1.42 -10.21 -30.44
CA LEU A 675 -1.24 -11.00 -31.66
C LEU A 675 -2.12 -10.51 -32.84
N LEU A 676 -3.25 -9.85 -32.56
CA LEU A 676 -4.08 -9.23 -33.60
C LEU A 676 -3.47 -7.93 -34.15
N GLY A 677 -2.69 -7.19 -33.35
CA GLY A 677 -1.97 -6.00 -33.80
C GLY A 677 -0.81 -6.28 -34.76
N ALA A 678 -0.12 -7.42 -34.60
CA ALA A 678 1.02 -7.80 -35.44
C ALA A 678 0.62 -8.43 -36.80
N ALA A 679 -0.59 -9.00 -36.92
CA ALA A 679 -1.07 -9.63 -38.14
C ALA A 679 -1.58 -8.63 -39.22
N GLY A 680 -1.76 -7.35 -38.87
CA GLY A 680 -2.29 -6.30 -39.77
C GLY A 680 -1.30 -5.72 -40.80
N LEU A 681 0.00 -6.02 -40.71
CA LEU A 681 1.04 -5.41 -41.55
C LEU A 681 1.67 -6.34 -42.61
N GLY A 682 1.08 -7.52 -42.84
CA GLY A 682 1.71 -8.59 -43.63
C GLY A 682 0.94 -9.05 -44.88
N ALA A 683 0.32 -8.17 -45.67
CA ALA A 683 -0.30 -8.57 -46.95
C ALA A 683 0.30 -7.81 -48.14
N VAL A 684 1.55 -8.13 -48.50
CA VAL A 684 2.14 -7.75 -49.80
C VAL A 684 1.74 -8.78 -50.85
N ALA A 685 1.00 -8.31 -51.85
CA ALA A 685 0.50 -9.09 -52.97
C ALA A 685 1.62 -9.71 -53.82
N TYR A 686 1.66 -11.04 -53.90
CA TYR A 686 2.47 -11.75 -54.89
C TYR A 686 1.69 -11.90 -56.19
N ARG A 687 1.87 -10.94 -57.12
CA ARG A 687 1.40 -11.08 -58.51
C ARG A 687 2.33 -12.04 -59.26
N ARG A 688 1.84 -13.23 -59.59
CA ARG A 688 2.43 -14.09 -60.64
C ARG A 688 1.97 -13.63 -62.02
N ARG A 689 2.91 -13.47 -62.95
CA ARG A 689 2.75 -13.66 -64.41
C ARG A 689 4.13 -13.89 -65.05
N PRO A 690 4.17 -14.55 -66.21
CA PRO A 690 3.87 -15.95 -66.50
C PRO A 690 5.05 -16.88 -66.21
#